data_AF-A0A8T1VHG1-F1
#
_entry.id   AF-A0A8T1VHG1-F1
#
_cell.length_a   1.000
_cell.length_b   1.000
_cell.length_c   1.000
_cell.angle_alpha   90.00
_cell.angle_beta   90.00
_cell.angle_gamma   90.00
#
_symmetry.space_group_name_H-M   'P 1'
#
loop_
_entity.id
_entity.type
_entity.pdbx_description
1 polymer ?
#
loop_
_entity_poly.entity_id
_entity_poly.type
_entity_poly.pdbx_seq_one_letter_code
_entity_poly.pdbx_strand_id
1 'polypeptide(L)'
;MARFGFAASKSKRQQQALPREIRMFVEHPPPQIHVEFPKLRGWLEGIDPTFAQKVLHRAYLDANASPWVMAQSMRGGAFSEHMGPADMVKRWHGTGALAFLKSKRGSLAYGDIIDGRTVQNDVVPAYNAHIRSNFANNPNRAEVYFFGTTHVAIGFNDLSSLLTAKIQDKASNSAGLLRFVGFEMSEFAVAKSKVVAQMLGSHDTSISSVMEVWLSSTWSETTLADFRKNLKVVSASVKGQNEDPKVVSYLKHWGSTETISAAKARSEFFVNLERYNEKALIAPTCFRREIDRLDLIQYMLTGEVRASANVSNLLEKEKTAASASTTRSTSGGPKTELKKQGRKKRKSKQGTTANATSLVGSVTMWNVPSGAPPLEEDVAFNTVDFMTLVEDYAERQNKQMQSVDRLSVADLFVIHIMQNLQRLRELMLANKLTIEVMYGVAKAVRSAAANDSENQELLARIAMLRPYTISWSNVLDYFLPEDFHDLARRCSMYGDCVHYGYSMNWPTQVYGASIIDYDPKQCKQLIDTTLDTALGFPTSSGQSTMELFKMIGLDKLVILPFRDHPLNSPDMFSRTSSSGNVDWANEWRAADGAMDLAMPSPLYRTSLTLYMSWCYDPELHLQGANNPLDLGAATDKDTMADFMKQLSVEKKQQFWKDTGVGNK
;
A
#
# COMPACT_ATOMS: atom_id res chain seq x y z
N MET A 1 -15.59 0.49 -33.76
CA MET A 1 -15.58 -0.08 -35.13
C MET A 1 -15.59 -1.62 -35.11
N ALA A 2 -14.57 -2.31 -34.59
CA ALA A 2 -14.48 -3.79 -34.67
C ALA A 2 -15.67 -4.55 -34.03
N ARG A 3 -16.11 -4.17 -32.82
CA ARG A 3 -17.21 -4.84 -32.11
C ARG A 3 -18.57 -4.70 -32.80
N PHE A 4 -18.88 -3.52 -33.33
CA PHE A 4 -20.07 -3.29 -34.15
C PHE A 4 -19.99 -4.07 -35.47
N GLY A 5 -18.80 -4.21 -36.06
CA GLY A 5 -18.57 -5.09 -37.20
C GLY A 5 -18.86 -6.57 -36.87
N PHE A 6 -18.45 -7.08 -35.72
CA PHE A 6 -18.73 -8.47 -35.29
C PHE A 6 -20.20 -8.71 -34.91
N ALA A 7 -20.84 -7.75 -34.24
CA ALA A 7 -22.22 -7.86 -33.79
C ALA A 7 -23.25 -7.66 -34.92
N ALA A 8 -22.98 -6.76 -35.87
CA ALA A 8 -23.89 -6.46 -36.97
C ALA A 8 -23.76 -7.42 -38.17
N SER A 9 -22.64 -8.15 -38.31
CA SER A 9 -22.37 -9.00 -39.49
C SER A 9 -22.71 -10.48 -39.34
N LYS A 10 -23.14 -10.96 -38.16
CA LYS A 10 -23.30 -12.40 -37.90
C LYS A 10 -24.71 -12.74 -37.40
N SER A 11 -25.34 -13.71 -38.08
CA SER A 11 -26.60 -14.33 -37.61
C SER A 11 -26.40 -15.02 -36.25
N LYS A 12 -27.48 -15.23 -35.46
CA LYS A 12 -27.42 -15.97 -34.17
C LYS A 12 -26.66 -17.30 -34.26
N ARG A 13 -26.77 -17.98 -35.40
CA ARG A 13 -26.08 -19.26 -35.69
C ARG A 13 -24.56 -19.10 -35.88
N GLN A 14 -24.11 -17.96 -36.45
CA GLN A 14 -22.70 -17.63 -36.62
C GLN A 14 -22.05 -17.06 -35.34
N GLN A 15 -22.85 -16.50 -34.43
CA GLN A 15 -22.38 -16.08 -33.09
C GLN A 15 -22.06 -17.30 -32.19
N GLN A 16 -22.80 -18.40 -32.34
CA GLN A 16 -22.52 -19.67 -31.63
C GLN A 16 -21.20 -20.34 -32.07
N ALA A 17 -20.68 -20.01 -33.26
CA ALA A 17 -19.42 -20.55 -33.78
C ALA A 17 -18.17 -19.75 -33.35
N LEU A 18 -18.33 -18.64 -32.63
CA LEU A 18 -17.21 -17.86 -32.11
C LEU A 18 -16.55 -18.57 -30.91
N PRO A 19 -15.22 -18.43 -30.73
CA PRO A 19 -14.57 -18.82 -29.48
C PRO A 19 -15.28 -18.19 -28.27
N ARG A 20 -15.38 -18.91 -27.15
CA ARG A 20 -16.17 -18.48 -25.98
C ARG A 20 -15.73 -17.11 -25.47
N GLU A 21 -14.43 -16.82 -25.45
CA GLU A 21 -13.87 -15.55 -25.03
C GLU A 21 -14.32 -14.41 -25.96
N ILE A 22 -14.34 -14.65 -27.27
CA ILE A 22 -14.80 -13.66 -28.25
C ILE A 22 -16.30 -13.41 -28.11
N ARG A 23 -17.07 -14.42 -27.71
CA ARG A 23 -18.49 -14.23 -27.35
C ARG A 23 -18.64 -13.36 -26.11
N MET A 24 -17.87 -13.63 -25.05
CA MET A 24 -17.88 -12.80 -23.83
C MET A 24 -17.48 -11.34 -24.14
N PHE A 25 -16.48 -11.14 -25.00
CA PHE A 25 -16.09 -9.82 -25.51
C PHE A 25 -17.27 -9.08 -26.16
N VAL A 26 -18.12 -9.76 -26.94
CA VAL A 26 -19.28 -9.17 -27.61
C VAL A 26 -20.46 -8.96 -26.65
N GLU A 27 -20.67 -9.83 -25.66
CA GLU A 27 -21.84 -9.82 -24.78
C GLU A 27 -21.66 -8.91 -23.55
N HIS A 28 -20.43 -8.67 -23.09
CA HIS A 28 -20.17 -7.96 -21.83
C HIS A 28 -19.33 -6.68 -22.03
N PRO A 29 -19.92 -5.57 -22.50
CA PRO A 29 -19.20 -4.30 -22.63
C PRO A 29 -18.83 -3.72 -21.26
N PRO A 30 -17.66 -3.07 -21.14
CA PRO A 30 -17.35 -2.30 -19.95
C PRO A 30 -18.16 -1.00 -19.93
N PRO A 31 -18.29 -0.34 -18.76
CA PRO A 31 -18.87 0.99 -18.65
C PRO A 31 -18.14 2.02 -19.53
N GLN A 32 -18.87 2.99 -20.08
CA GLN A 32 -18.33 3.99 -21.00
C GLN A 32 -17.80 5.20 -20.23
N ILE A 33 -16.74 4.98 -19.44
CA ILE A 33 -16.19 5.99 -18.51
C ILE A 33 -15.82 7.33 -19.18
N HIS A 34 -15.38 7.28 -20.45
CA HIS A 34 -15.06 8.45 -21.27
C HIS A 34 -16.29 9.26 -21.72
N VAL A 35 -17.50 8.72 -21.58
CA VAL A 35 -18.76 9.43 -21.83
C VAL A 35 -19.41 9.83 -20.50
N GLU A 36 -19.42 8.89 -19.54
CA GLU A 36 -20.03 9.07 -18.22
C GLU A 36 -19.41 10.25 -17.46
N PHE A 37 -18.07 10.28 -17.35
CA PHE A 37 -17.38 11.28 -16.54
C PHE A 37 -17.58 12.73 -17.02
N PRO A 38 -17.25 13.10 -18.28
CA PRO A 38 -17.44 14.48 -18.73
C PRO A 38 -18.91 14.92 -18.71
N LYS A 39 -19.85 13.99 -18.93
CA LYS A 39 -21.29 14.28 -18.91
C LYS A 39 -21.80 14.57 -17.49
N LEU A 40 -21.31 13.86 -16.49
CA LEU A 40 -21.88 13.87 -15.12
C LEU A 40 -21.06 14.68 -14.11
N ARG A 41 -19.76 14.86 -14.34
CA ARG A 41 -18.84 15.62 -13.47
C ARG A 41 -18.24 16.83 -14.16
N GLY A 42 -18.07 16.79 -15.48
CA GLY A 42 -17.33 17.81 -16.22
C GLY A 42 -15.83 17.76 -15.92
N TRP A 43 -15.08 18.73 -16.46
CA TRP A 43 -13.64 18.84 -16.26
C TRP A 43 -13.33 19.91 -15.23
N LEU A 44 -12.48 19.56 -14.26
CA LEU A 44 -11.98 20.52 -13.28
C LEU A 44 -10.87 21.38 -13.90
N GLU A 45 -10.73 22.61 -13.39
CA GLU A 45 -9.65 23.51 -13.79
C GLU A 45 -8.29 22.86 -13.55
N GLY A 46 -7.38 22.99 -14.53
CA GLY A 46 -6.05 22.36 -14.51
C GLY A 46 -5.96 21.04 -15.28
N ILE A 47 -7.09 20.44 -15.65
CA ILE A 47 -7.13 19.22 -16.47
C ILE A 47 -7.32 19.61 -17.94
N ASP A 48 -6.45 19.13 -18.84
CA ASP A 48 -6.67 19.24 -20.28
C ASP A 48 -7.81 18.30 -20.70
N PRO A 49 -8.98 18.83 -21.11
CA PRO A 49 -10.13 18.01 -21.50
C PRO A 49 -9.83 17.10 -22.69
N THR A 50 -8.99 17.54 -23.62
CA THR A 50 -8.69 16.79 -24.85
C THR A 50 -7.86 15.57 -24.52
N PHE A 51 -6.80 15.76 -23.73
CA PHE A 51 -5.96 14.66 -23.29
C PHE A 51 -6.74 13.72 -22.34
N ALA A 52 -7.48 14.25 -21.36
CA ALA A 52 -8.28 13.44 -20.44
C ALA A 52 -9.33 12.59 -21.17
N GLN A 53 -10.00 13.15 -22.18
CA GLN A 53 -10.93 12.39 -23.02
C GLN A 53 -10.23 11.23 -23.75
N LYS A 54 -9.04 11.46 -24.29
CA LYS A 54 -8.24 10.43 -24.98
C LYS A 54 -7.82 9.32 -24.02
N VAL A 55 -7.31 9.66 -22.84
CA VAL A 55 -6.87 8.68 -21.85
C VAL A 55 -8.04 7.83 -21.34
N LEU A 56 -9.18 8.45 -21.00
CA LEU A 56 -10.37 7.68 -20.60
C LEU A 56 -10.91 6.80 -21.72
N HIS A 57 -10.87 7.27 -22.97
CA HIS A 57 -11.29 6.46 -24.11
C HIS A 57 -10.34 5.28 -24.33
N ARG A 58 -9.03 5.50 -24.20
CA ARG A 58 -8.02 4.43 -24.26
C ARG A 58 -8.26 3.37 -23.19
N ALA A 59 -8.48 3.78 -21.95
CA ALA A 59 -8.80 2.88 -20.84
C ALA A 59 -10.09 2.08 -21.08
N TYR A 60 -11.12 2.70 -21.66
CA TYR A 60 -12.32 1.98 -22.12
C TYR A 60 -12.00 0.93 -23.19
N LEU A 61 -11.15 1.24 -24.17
CA LEU A 61 -10.77 0.28 -25.21
C LEU A 61 -9.99 -0.90 -24.63
N ASP A 62 -9.08 -0.64 -23.70
CA ASP A 62 -8.29 -1.67 -23.01
C ASP A 62 -9.20 -2.56 -22.13
N ALA A 63 -10.09 -1.97 -21.33
CA ALA A 63 -11.12 -2.68 -20.56
C ALA A 63 -12.09 -3.47 -21.44
N ASN A 64 -12.31 -3.01 -22.67
CA ASN A 64 -13.19 -3.66 -23.62
C ASN A 64 -12.53 -4.91 -24.19
N ALA A 65 -11.21 -4.90 -24.43
CA ALA A 65 -10.45 -6.06 -24.87
C ALA A 65 -10.20 -7.06 -23.72
N SER A 66 -9.89 -6.57 -22.52
CA SER A 66 -9.60 -7.39 -21.35
C SER A 66 -10.86 -7.87 -20.61
N PRO A 67 -10.80 -9.05 -19.96
CA PRO A 67 -9.74 -10.04 -20.03
C PRO A 67 -9.82 -10.94 -21.29
N TRP A 68 -10.88 -10.79 -22.09
CA TRP A 68 -11.34 -11.78 -23.07
C TRP A 68 -10.42 -11.99 -24.27
N VAL A 69 -10.07 -10.93 -24.98
CA VAL A 69 -9.24 -11.01 -26.20
C VAL A 69 -7.86 -11.55 -25.85
N MET A 70 -7.34 -11.15 -24.69
CA MET A 70 -6.05 -11.60 -24.21
C MET A 70 -6.06 -13.07 -23.80
N ALA A 71 -7.09 -13.52 -23.08
CA ALA A 71 -7.25 -14.94 -22.74
C ALA A 71 -7.34 -15.82 -24.00
N GLN A 72 -8.05 -15.37 -25.04
CA GLN A 72 -8.07 -16.07 -26.33
C GLN A 72 -6.67 -16.18 -26.95
N SER A 73 -5.90 -15.08 -26.93
CA SER A 73 -4.51 -15.06 -27.41
C SER A 73 -3.63 -16.03 -26.63
N MET A 74 -3.82 -16.11 -25.31
CA MET A 74 -3.10 -17.04 -24.43
C MET A 74 -3.38 -18.51 -24.77
N ARG A 75 -4.65 -18.88 -24.91
CA ARG A 75 -5.04 -20.26 -25.26
C ARG A 75 -4.55 -20.70 -26.64
N GLY A 76 -4.48 -19.74 -27.56
CA GLY A 76 -4.00 -19.97 -28.92
C GLY A 76 -2.48 -19.99 -29.04
N GLY A 77 -1.74 -19.63 -27.98
CA GLY A 77 -0.28 -19.50 -28.01
C GLY A 77 0.25 -18.25 -28.72
N ALA A 78 -0.62 -17.47 -29.37
CA ALA A 78 -0.24 -16.25 -30.09
C ALA A 78 0.42 -15.22 -29.17
N PHE A 79 0.07 -15.18 -27.88
CA PHE A 79 0.69 -14.27 -26.92
C PHE A 79 2.22 -14.45 -26.83
N SER A 80 2.73 -15.69 -26.96
CA SER A 80 4.17 -15.96 -26.91
C SER A 80 4.91 -15.45 -28.15
N GLU A 81 4.23 -15.35 -29.29
CA GLU A 81 4.80 -14.85 -30.55
C GLU A 81 4.93 -13.32 -30.55
N HIS A 82 4.08 -12.64 -29.77
CA HIS A 82 4.05 -11.18 -29.65
C HIS A 82 4.81 -10.65 -28.43
N MET A 83 5.40 -11.54 -27.62
CA MET A 83 6.12 -11.16 -26.41
C MET A 83 7.51 -10.63 -26.77
N GLY A 84 7.79 -9.39 -26.36
CA GLY A 84 9.07 -8.76 -26.62
C GLY A 84 10.14 -9.12 -25.58
N PRO A 85 11.43 -8.89 -25.87
CA PRO A 85 12.50 -8.99 -24.87
C PRO A 85 12.25 -8.15 -23.61
N ALA A 86 11.56 -7.01 -23.74
CA ALA A 86 11.23 -6.13 -22.62
C ALA A 86 10.25 -6.78 -21.63
N ASP A 87 9.26 -7.54 -22.11
CA ASP A 87 8.31 -8.26 -21.25
C ASP A 87 9.03 -9.34 -20.45
N MET A 88 9.99 -10.03 -21.07
CA MET A 88 10.83 -11.03 -20.40
C MET A 88 11.78 -10.41 -19.37
N VAL A 89 12.41 -9.26 -19.69
CA VAL A 89 13.22 -8.52 -18.72
C VAL A 89 12.37 -8.05 -17.54
N LYS A 90 11.14 -7.59 -17.79
CA LYS A 90 10.20 -7.19 -16.74
C LYS A 90 9.78 -8.39 -15.88
N ARG A 91 9.39 -9.51 -16.49
CA ARG A 91 9.01 -10.76 -15.80
C ARG A 91 10.09 -11.24 -14.82
N TRP A 92 11.36 -11.05 -15.16
CA TRP A 92 12.50 -11.56 -14.39
C TRP A 92 13.30 -10.47 -13.66
N HIS A 93 12.76 -9.25 -13.59
CA HIS A 93 13.41 -8.09 -12.95
C HIS A 93 14.88 -7.89 -13.34
N GLY A 94 15.19 -8.06 -14.63
CA GLY A 94 16.51 -7.79 -15.17
C GLY A 94 17.02 -8.86 -16.14
N THR A 95 18.26 -8.67 -16.60
CA THR A 95 18.92 -9.53 -17.58
C THR A 95 19.75 -10.66 -16.93
N GLY A 96 20.12 -10.54 -15.66
CA GLY A 96 20.87 -11.57 -14.93
C GLY A 96 20.12 -12.89 -14.82
N ALA A 97 18.86 -12.85 -14.37
CA ALA A 97 17.99 -14.04 -14.32
C ALA A 97 17.75 -14.65 -15.71
N LEU A 98 17.63 -13.83 -16.77
CA LEU A 98 17.51 -14.31 -18.15
C LEU A 98 18.76 -15.08 -18.62
N ALA A 99 19.96 -14.67 -18.20
CA ALA A 99 21.19 -15.40 -18.52
C ALA A 99 21.21 -16.78 -17.85
N PHE A 100 20.78 -16.86 -16.59
CA PHE A 100 20.64 -18.13 -15.86
C PHE A 100 19.60 -19.06 -16.49
N LEU A 101 18.43 -18.55 -16.83
CA LEU A 101 17.38 -19.32 -17.51
C LEU A 101 17.88 -19.94 -18.81
N LYS A 102 18.70 -19.21 -19.58
CA LYS A 102 19.31 -19.73 -20.82
C LYS A 102 20.31 -20.84 -20.53
N SER A 103 21.11 -20.75 -19.47
CA SER A 103 22.11 -21.78 -19.14
C SER A 103 21.49 -23.06 -18.55
N LYS A 104 20.29 -22.97 -17.96
CA LYS A 104 19.58 -24.07 -17.29
C LYS A 104 18.35 -24.59 -18.05
N ARG A 105 18.10 -24.14 -19.28
CA ARG A 105 16.86 -24.37 -20.06
C ARG A 105 16.37 -25.84 -20.14
N GLY A 106 17.26 -26.82 -19.97
CA GLY A 106 16.92 -28.25 -19.99
C GLY A 106 16.79 -28.93 -18.63
N SER A 107 17.06 -28.24 -17.52
CA SER A 107 17.05 -28.79 -16.16
C SER A 107 16.15 -28.05 -15.18
N LEU A 108 15.41 -27.04 -15.66
CA LEU A 108 14.52 -26.24 -14.81
C LEU A 108 13.20 -26.98 -14.57
N ALA A 109 12.80 -27.07 -13.31
CA ALA A 109 11.48 -27.51 -12.89
C ALA A 109 10.62 -26.33 -12.44
N TYR A 110 9.30 -26.42 -12.63
CA TYR A 110 8.38 -25.43 -12.07
C TYR A 110 8.46 -25.44 -10.54
N GLY A 111 8.61 -24.26 -9.95
CA GLY A 111 8.92 -24.06 -8.53
C GLY A 111 10.38 -23.70 -8.27
N ASP A 112 11.29 -23.91 -9.23
CA ASP A 112 12.70 -23.55 -9.07
C ASP A 112 12.86 -22.05 -8.78
N ILE A 113 13.71 -21.75 -7.80
CA ILE A 113 14.06 -20.38 -7.41
C ILE A 113 15.26 -19.93 -8.24
N ILE A 114 15.09 -18.77 -8.86
CA ILE A 114 16.03 -18.11 -9.75
C ILE A 114 16.26 -16.71 -9.19
N ASP A 115 17.23 -16.63 -8.28
CA ASP A 115 17.66 -15.35 -7.76
C ASP A 115 18.74 -14.74 -8.67
N GLY A 116 18.33 -13.79 -9.52
CA GLY A 116 19.24 -13.05 -10.40
C GLY A 116 20.39 -12.34 -9.68
N ARG A 117 20.24 -12.04 -8.38
CA ARG A 117 21.27 -11.42 -7.53
C ARG A 117 22.48 -12.33 -7.31
N THR A 118 22.30 -13.65 -7.43
CA THR A 118 23.39 -14.63 -7.29
C THR A 118 24.27 -14.75 -8.56
N VAL A 119 23.81 -14.22 -9.69
CA VAL A 119 24.39 -14.48 -11.02
C VAL A 119 25.24 -13.31 -11.52
N GLN A 120 24.99 -12.09 -11.03
CA GLN A 120 25.76 -10.89 -11.38
C GLN A 120 26.11 -10.11 -10.11
N ASN A 121 27.41 -10.04 -9.77
CA ASN A 121 27.93 -9.30 -8.62
C ASN A 121 27.60 -7.79 -8.65
N ASP A 122 27.26 -7.24 -9.82
CA ASP A 122 27.09 -5.79 -10.05
C ASP A 122 25.61 -5.36 -10.25
N VAL A 123 24.64 -6.28 -10.16
CA VAL A 123 23.21 -5.99 -10.40
C VAL A 123 22.35 -6.54 -9.27
N VAL A 124 22.68 -6.19 -8.03
CA VAL A 124 21.67 -6.26 -6.95
C VAL A 124 20.72 -5.08 -7.21
N PRO A 125 19.40 -5.29 -7.37
CA PRO A 125 18.47 -4.19 -7.29
C PRO A 125 18.68 -3.53 -5.93
N ALA A 126 19.32 -2.37 -5.90
CA ALA A 126 19.45 -1.61 -4.68
C ALA A 126 18.08 -0.98 -4.40
N TYR A 127 17.58 -1.12 -3.17
CA TYR A 127 16.47 -0.30 -2.70
C TYR A 127 16.85 1.16 -2.94
N ASN A 128 16.07 1.87 -3.76
CA ASN A 128 16.57 3.05 -4.44
C ASN A 128 15.88 4.35 -3.97
N ALA A 129 16.65 5.27 -3.37
CA ALA A 129 16.19 6.61 -2.97
C ALA A 129 16.01 7.62 -4.14
N HIS A 130 16.23 7.20 -5.39
CA HIS A 130 16.12 8.06 -6.58
C HIS A 130 14.66 8.41 -6.95
N ILE A 131 13.68 7.97 -6.16
CA ILE A 131 12.27 8.36 -6.28
C ILE A 131 11.73 8.80 -4.92
N ARG A 132 10.72 9.67 -4.91
CA ARG A 132 9.96 10.02 -3.70
C ARG A 132 8.55 9.44 -3.82
N SER A 133 8.14 8.68 -2.82
CA SER A 133 6.80 8.10 -2.75
C SER A 133 6.00 8.86 -1.69
N ASN A 134 4.74 9.17 -1.99
CA ASN A 134 3.87 9.85 -1.02
C ASN A 134 3.20 8.90 -0.04
N PHE A 135 3.11 7.62 -0.42
CA PHE A 135 2.35 6.55 0.19
C PHE A 135 3.13 5.24 0.08
N ALA A 136 2.77 4.27 0.91
CA ALA A 136 3.16 2.88 0.70
C ALA A 136 2.75 2.39 -0.70
N ASN A 137 3.63 1.60 -1.31
CA ASN A 137 3.44 1.00 -2.62
C ASN A 137 2.52 -0.24 -2.60
N ASN A 138 2.15 -0.72 -1.41
CA ASN A 138 1.33 -1.90 -1.20
C ASN A 138 0.53 -1.78 0.12
N PRO A 139 -0.69 -2.33 0.20
CA PRO A 139 -1.47 -2.30 1.44
C PRO A 139 -0.72 -3.00 2.57
N ASN A 140 -0.81 -2.45 3.78
CA ASN A 140 -0.26 -3.12 4.95
C ASN A 140 -1.24 -4.18 5.47
N ARG A 141 -0.71 -5.35 5.82
CA ARG A 141 -1.47 -6.35 6.58
C ARG A 141 -1.74 -5.79 7.97
N ALA A 142 -2.88 -6.15 8.56
CA ALA A 142 -3.22 -5.80 9.94
C ALA A 142 -2.32 -6.56 10.95
N GLU A 143 -1.10 -6.06 11.17
CA GLU A 143 -0.15 -6.57 12.15
C GLU A 143 -0.64 -6.37 13.59
N VAL A 144 -0.14 -7.19 14.52
CA VAL A 144 -0.53 -7.11 15.94
C VAL A 144 0.57 -6.43 16.74
N TYR A 145 0.22 -5.32 17.40
CA TYR A 145 1.10 -4.57 18.30
C TYR A 145 0.55 -4.61 19.73
N PHE A 146 1.44 -4.47 20.72
CA PHE A 146 1.07 -4.63 22.13
C PHE A 146 1.41 -3.39 22.95
N PHE A 147 0.52 -2.99 23.85
CA PHE A 147 0.80 -1.93 24.82
C PHE A 147 1.97 -2.30 25.74
N GLY A 148 2.79 -1.30 26.09
CA GLY A 148 4.00 -1.45 26.90
C GLY A 148 5.19 -2.06 26.15
N THR A 149 5.16 -2.05 24.82
CA THR A 149 6.23 -2.58 23.97
C THR A 149 6.72 -1.56 22.94
N THR A 150 7.83 -1.88 22.28
CA THR A 150 8.35 -1.11 21.15
C THR A 150 8.11 -1.88 19.85
N HIS A 151 7.47 -1.24 18.87
CA HIS A 151 7.45 -1.65 17.48
C HIS A 151 8.48 -0.83 16.71
N VAL A 152 9.32 -1.51 15.93
CA VAL A 152 10.25 -0.86 14.99
C VAL A 152 9.78 -1.13 13.57
N ALA A 153 9.73 -0.11 12.73
CA ALA A 153 9.38 -0.25 11.32
C ALA A 153 10.55 0.20 10.43
N ILE A 154 10.98 -0.63 9.49
CA ILE A 154 12.17 -0.41 8.64
C ILE A 154 11.74 -0.47 7.17
N GLY A 155 11.96 0.63 6.45
CA GLY A 155 11.58 0.77 5.05
C GLY A 155 10.09 1.13 4.84
N PHE A 156 9.85 2.09 3.93
CA PHE A 156 8.52 2.63 3.61
C PHE A 156 7.68 3.04 4.83
N ASN A 157 8.20 3.96 5.64
CA ASN A 157 7.52 4.46 6.84
C ASN A 157 6.67 5.72 6.59
N ASP A 158 5.41 5.49 6.21
CA ASP A 158 4.41 6.53 6.01
C ASP A 158 3.24 6.47 7.02
N LEU A 159 3.39 5.69 8.10
CA LEU A 159 2.40 5.41 9.15
C LEU A 159 1.24 4.47 8.75
N SER A 160 1.19 3.97 7.52
CA SER A 160 0.12 3.07 7.05
C SER A 160 0.08 1.74 7.80
N SER A 161 1.22 1.16 8.17
CA SER A 161 1.29 -0.04 9.02
C SER A 161 0.62 0.20 10.39
N LEU A 162 0.85 1.36 10.99
CA LEU A 162 0.25 1.72 12.28
C LEU A 162 -1.27 1.94 12.20
N LEU A 163 -1.78 2.47 11.09
CA LEU A 163 -3.23 2.65 10.91
C LEU A 163 -3.97 1.33 10.78
N THR A 164 -3.37 0.34 10.13
CA THR A 164 -3.96 -0.98 9.95
C THR A 164 -3.72 -1.91 11.14
N ALA A 165 -2.75 -1.58 12.01
CA ALA A 165 -2.40 -2.42 13.14
C ALA A 165 -3.51 -2.62 14.17
N LYS A 166 -3.65 -3.87 14.61
CA LYS A 166 -4.46 -4.28 15.77
C LYS A 166 -3.63 -4.10 17.04
N ILE A 167 -3.99 -3.12 17.85
CA ILE A 167 -3.28 -2.82 19.10
C ILE A 167 -4.02 -3.50 20.26
N GLN A 168 -3.32 -4.34 21.02
CA GLN A 168 -3.89 -5.17 22.07
C GLN A 168 -3.14 -4.99 23.40
N ASP A 169 -3.80 -5.33 24.50
CA ASP A 169 -3.14 -5.47 25.80
C ASP A 169 -2.28 -6.74 25.81
N LYS A 170 -1.11 -6.69 26.43
CA LYS A 170 -0.32 -7.90 26.67
C LYS A 170 -1.03 -8.74 27.74
N ALA A 171 -1.02 -10.07 27.59
CA ALA A 171 -1.67 -11.01 28.53
C ALA A 171 -1.25 -10.81 30.01
N SER A 172 -0.08 -10.22 30.26
CA SER A 172 0.37 -9.74 31.56
C SER A 172 0.07 -8.23 31.69
N ASN A 173 -1.01 -7.82 32.37
CA ASN A 173 -1.42 -6.44 32.75
C ASN A 173 -0.38 -5.32 32.50
N SER A 174 -0.08 -4.99 31.24
CA SER A 174 0.96 -4.02 30.90
C SER A 174 0.30 -2.66 30.72
N ALA A 175 0.29 -1.86 31.79
CA ALA A 175 -0.17 -0.47 31.77
C ALA A 175 0.81 0.49 31.02
N GLY A 176 1.46 0.00 29.96
CA GLY A 176 2.56 0.71 29.29
C GLY A 176 2.17 1.34 27.96
N LEU A 177 2.96 2.32 27.55
CA LEU A 177 2.90 2.98 26.25
C LEU A 177 3.34 2.03 25.12
N LEU A 178 2.66 2.05 23.97
CA LEU A 178 3.21 1.51 22.72
C LEU A 178 4.13 2.56 22.09
N ARG A 179 5.40 2.21 21.85
CA ARG A 179 6.36 3.05 21.14
C ARG A 179 6.46 2.58 19.69
N PHE A 180 6.12 3.43 18.73
CA PHE A 180 6.34 3.18 17.31
C PHE A 180 7.57 3.96 16.84
N VAL A 181 8.60 3.27 16.33
CA VAL A 181 9.85 3.88 15.85
C VAL A 181 10.12 3.45 14.40
N GLY A 182 9.99 4.37 13.46
CA GLY A 182 10.24 4.14 12.03
C GLY A 182 11.64 4.58 11.58
N PHE A 183 12.32 3.77 10.78
CA PHE A 183 13.59 4.07 10.11
C PHE A 183 13.41 4.06 8.58
N GLU A 184 13.58 5.23 7.97
CA GLU A 184 13.28 5.46 6.56
C GLU A 184 14.47 6.08 5.83
N MET A 185 14.72 5.61 4.59
CA MET A 185 15.79 6.09 3.73
C MET A 185 15.40 7.36 2.97
N SER A 186 14.11 7.57 2.71
CA SER A 186 13.63 8.78 2.04
C SER A 186 13.58 9.96 3.01
N GLU A 187 14.47 10.94 2.85
CA GLU A 187 14.50 12.15 3.67
C GLU A 187 13.20 12.96 3.54
N PHE A 188 12.56 12.86 2.36
CA PHE A 188 11.22 13.41 2.10
C PHE A 188 10.16 12.77 2.99
N ALA A 189 10.09 11.43 3.02
CA ALA A 189 9.10 10.70 3.80
C ALA A 189 9.31 10.93 5.31
N VAL A 190 10.56 10.94 5.78
CA VAL A 190 10.90 11.27 7.17
C VAL A 190 10.38 12.66 7.55
N ALA A 191 10.67 13.68 6.74
CA ALA A 191 10.23 15.05 7.01
C ALA A 191 8.70 15.16 7.05
N LYS A 192 8.01 14.53 6.10
CA LYS A 192 6.53 14.53 6.03
C LYS A 192 5.93 13.80 7.22
N SER A 193 6.40 12.59 7.53
CA SER A 193 5.90 11.75 8.63
C SER A 193 6.08 12.41 10.00
N LYS A 194 7.17 13.17 10.23
CA LYS A 194 7.34 13.98 11.44
C LYS A 194 6.24 15.03 11.61
N VAL A 195 5.89 15.74 10.53
CA VAL A 195 4.81 16.74 10.58
C VAL A 195 3.45 16.07 10.77
N VAL A 196 3.18 14.96 10.08
CA VAL A 196 1.92 14.21 10.23
C VAL A 196 1.77 13.66 11.66
N ALA A 197 2.82 13.09 12.24
CA ALA A 197 2.82 12.62 13.63
C ALA A 197 2.54 13.76 14.62
N GLN A 198 3.17 14.93 14.42
CA GLN A 198 2.89 16.13 15.22
C GLN A 198 1.44 16.62 15.07
N MET A 199 0.91 16.61 13.85
CA MET A 199 -0.49 16.97 13.58
C MET A 199 -1.49 15.99 14.20
N LEU A 200 -1.15 14.70 14.26
CA LEU A 200 -1.95 13.67 14.93
C LEU A 200 -2.03 13.92 16.44
N GLY A 201 -0.90 14.22 17.08
CA GLY A 201 -0.80 14.53 18.51
C GLY A 201 -1.34 15.91 18.91
N SER A 202 -1.81 16.73 17.98
CA SER A 202 -2.33 18.07 18.25
C SER A 202 -3.86 18.10 18.36
N HIS A 203 -4.38 18.58 19.50
CA HIS A 203 -5.82 18.77 19.72
C HIS A 203 -6.46 19.77 18.75
N ASP A 204 -5.70 20.78 18.32
CA ASP A 204 -6.21 21.89 17.51
C ASP A 204 -6.26 21.60 16.01
N THR A 205 -5.69 20.48 15.58
CA THR A 205 -5.56 20.14 14.15
C THR A 205 -6.75 19.30 13.72
N SER A 206 -7.42 19.62 12.61
CA SER A 206 -8.50 18.77 12.11
C SER A 206 -7.98 17.40 11.63
N ILE A 207 -8.71 16.30 11.89
CA ILE A 207 -8.36 14.98 11.31
C ILE A 207 -8.39 15.04 9.78
N SER A 208 -9.30 15.82 9.20
CA SER A 208 -9.33 16.02 7.74
C SER A 208 -8.05 16.68 7.23
N SER A 209 -7.45 17.61 8.00
CA SER A 209 -6.16 18.22 7.66
C SER A 209 -5.03 17.19 7.68
N VAL A 210 -5.02 16.28 8.66
CA VAL A 210 -4.04 15.18 8.73
C VAL A 210 -4.16 14.30 7.48
N MET A 211 -5.37 13.89 7.13
CA MET A 211 -5.63 13.07 5.96
C MET A 211 -5.25 13.79 4.66
N GLU A 212 -5.60 15.06 4.48
CA GLU A 212 -5.26 15.83 3.28
C GLU A 212 -3.73 16.03 3.14
N VAL A 213 -3.01 16.35 4.23
CA VAL A 213 -1.54 16.45 4.22
C VAL A 213 -0.90 15.13 3.84
N TRP A 214 -1.47 14.04 4.34
CA TRP A 214 -0.98 12.72 4.00
C TRP A 214 -1.28 12.41 2.54
N LEU A 215 -2.56 12.33 2.16
CA LEU A 215 -3.06 11.64 0.96
C LEU A 215 -3.38 12.50 -0.27
N SER A 216 -3.57 13.81 -0.11
CA SER A 216 -4.16 14.63 -1.17
C SER A 216 -3.13 15.45 -1.93
N SER A 217 -3.32 15.58 -3.25
CA SER A 217 -2.57 16.50 -4.12
C SER A 217 -2.92 17.97 -3.90
N THR A 218 -4.10 18.25 -3.36
CA THR A 218 -4.57 19.60 -3.01
C THR A 218 -5.07 19.66 -1.58
N TRP A 219 -4.95 20.82 -0.97
CA TRP A 219 -5.27 21.08 0.42
C TRP A 219 -6.28 22.22 0.54
N SER A 220 -7.18 22.10 1.51
CA SER A 220 -7.96 23.24 1.97
C SER A 220 -7.06 24.30 2.62
N GLU A 221 -7.51 25.56 2.66
CA GLU A 221 -6.80 26.62 3.39
C GLU A 221 -6.61 26.30 4.87
N THR A 222 -7.59 25.62 5.49
CA THR A 222 -7.47 25.12 6.87
C THR A 222 -6.33 24.12 7.00
N THR A 223 -6.23 23.16 6.07
CA THR A 223 -5.15 22.17 6.05
C THR A 223 -3.78 22.83 5.92
N LEU A 224 -3.63 23.84 5.05
CA LEU A 224 -2.38 24.59 4.92
C LEU A 224 -2.02 25.32 6.22
N ALA A 225 -3.00 25.94 6.89
CA ALA A 225 -2.78 26.63 8.15
C ALA A 225 -2.36 25.66 9.27
N ASP A 226 -3.06 24.53 9.40
CA ASP A 226 -2.75 23.45 10.35
C ASP A 226 -1.36 22.89 10.10
N PHE A 227 -1.02 22.60 8.84
CA PHE A 227 0.30 22.11 8.44
C PHE A 227 1.40 23.11 8.84
N ARG A 228 1.26 24.39 8.47
CA ARG A 228 2.26 25.42 8.80
C ARG A 228 2.40 25.65 10.30
N LYS A 229 1.32 25.54 11.07
CA LYS A 229 1.35 25.62 12.55
C LYS A 229 2.19 24.49 13.13
N ASN A 230 1.92 23.24 12.73
CA ASN A 230 2.63 22.07 13.25
C ASN A 230 4.07 21.95 12.72
N LEU A 231 4.31 22.35 11.48
CA LEU A 231 5.66 22.42 10.90
C LEU A 231 6.60 23.34 11.71
N LYS A 232 6.09 24.47 12.25
CA LYS A 232 6.88 25.35 13.12
C LYS A 232 7.30 24.64 14.42
N VAL A 233 6.42 23.81 14.98
CA VAL A 233 6.73 23.02 16.19
C VAL A 233 7.81 21.99 15.88
N VAL A 234 7.65 21.21 14.81
CA VAL A 234 8.66 20.23 14.37
C VAL A 234 9.99 20.91 14.03
N SER A 235 9.95 22.04 13.31
CA SER A 235 11.15 22.80 12.96
C SER A 235 11.88 23.35 14.19
N ALA A 236 11.17 23.61 15.29
CA ALA A 236 11.77 24.01 16.55
C ALA A 236 12.36 22.81 17.31
N SER A 237 11.70 21.65 17.29
CA SER A 237 12.18 20.46 17.99
C SER A 237 13.46 19.88 17.37
N VAL A 238 13.63 19.96 16.05
CA VAL A 238 14.85 19.47 15.37
C VAL A 238 16.04 20.44 15.47
N LYS A 239 15.85 21.67 15.97
CA LYS A 239 16.96 22.62 16.14
C LYS A 239 17.87 22.15 17.27
N GLY A 240 19.14 21.91 16.94
CA GLY A 240 20.15 21.47 17.90
C GLY A 240 20.15 19.97 18.16
N GLN A 241 19.29 19.20 17.48
CA GLN A 241 19.37 17.74 17.44
C GLN A 241 20.29 17.29 16.29
N ASN A 242 20.86 16.09 16.39
CA ASN A 242 21.62 15.45 15.32
C ASN A 242 20.65 14.84 14.28
N GLU A 243 19.93 15.70 13.56
CA GLU A 243 18.98 15.32 12.51
C GLU A 243 19.62 15.40 11.13
N ASP A 244 19.15 14.58 10.19
CA ASP A 244 19.68 14.58 8.82
C ASP A 244 19.52 15.98 8.15
N PRO A 245 20.59 16.54 7.55
CA PRO A 245 20.55 17.87 6.96
C PRO A 245 19.52 18.04 5.84
N LYS A 246 19.23 17.00 5.05
CA LYS A 246 18.24 17.07 3.98
C LYS A 246 16.82 16.99 4.54
N VAL A 247 16.57 16.21 5.59
CA VAL A 247 15.29 16.25 6.32
C VAL A 247 15.02 17.68 6.79
N VAL A 248 16.03 18.34 7.40
CA VAL A 248 15.92 19.75 7.82
C VAL A 248 15.71 20.69 6.62
N SER A 249 16.33 20.41 5.47
CA SER A 249 16.14 21.19 4.24
C SER A 249 14.69 21.16 3.74
N TYR A 250 14.05 19.98 3.73
CA TYR A 250 12.63 19.85 3.40
C TYR A 250 11.74 20.66 4.35
N LEU A 251 11.93 20.51 5.66
CA LEU A 251 11.14 21.24 6.67
C LEU A 251 11.28 22.76 6.51
N LYS A 252 12.49 23.26 6.29
CA LYS A 252 12.75 24.69 6.04
C LYS A 252 12.08 25.16 4.75
N HIS A 253 12.24 24.41 3.66
CA HIS A 253 11.67 24.77 2.36
C HIS A 253 10.14 24.88 2.43
N TRP A 254 9.47 23.90 3.03
CA TRP A 254 8.01 23.92 3.20
C TRP A 254 7.52 25.05 4.10
N GLY A 255 8.35 25.50 5.04
CA GLY A 255 8.02 26.60 5.94
C GLY A 255 8.06 27.98 5.25
N SER A 256 8.86 28.12 4.20
CA SER A 256 9.09 29.40 3.51
C SER A 256 8.44 29.51 2.12
N THR A 257 8.04 28.38 1.52
CA THR A 257 7.56 28.35 0.14
C THR A 257 6.08 28.74 0.03
N GLU A 258 5.73 29.40 -1.08
CA GLU A 258 4.35 29.65 -1.46
C GLU A 258 3.76 28.42 -2.14
N THR A 259 2.47 28.17 -1.89
CA THR A 259 1.75 27.06 -2.49
C THR A 259 1.40 27.38 -3.93
N ILE A 260 1.51 26.40 -4.82
CA ILE A 260 0.92 26.53 -6.16
C ILE A 260 -0.62 26.54 -6.09
N SER A 261 -1.28 26.98 -7.16
CA SER A 261 -2.74 26.92 -7.25
C SER A 261 -3.24 25.47 -7.35
N ALA A 262 -4.50 25.22 -6.95
CA ALA A 262 -5.12 23.90 -7.14
C ALA A 262 -5.17 23.47 -8.62
N ALA A 263 -5.41 24.41 -9.54
CA ALA A 263 -5.38 24.12 -10.97
C ALA A 263 -4.00 23.64 -11.43
N LYS A 264 -2.91 24.28 -10.95
CA LYS A 264 -1.55 23.84 -11.27
C LYS A 264 -1.25 22.49 -10.63
N ALA A 265 -1.66 22.24 -9.40
CA ALA A 265 -1.48 20.95 -8.74
C ALA A 265 -2.17 19.79 -9.48
N ARG A 266 -3.41 20.00 -9.93
CA ARG A 266 -4.13 19.02 -10.78
C ARG A 266 -3.43 18.78 -12.10
N SER A 267 -2.91 19.84 -12.72
CA SER A 267 -2.13 19.74 -13.96
C SER A 267 -0.86 18.91 -13.76
N GLU A 268 -0.08 19.17 -12.69
CA GLU A 268 1.13 18.40 -12.37
C GLU A 268 0.81 16.93 -12.07
N PHE A 269 -0.26 16.67 -11.32
CA PHE A 269 -0.71 15.30 -11.05
C PHE A 269 -1.12 14.58 -12.33
N PHE A 270 -1.88 15.25 -13.20
CA PHE A 270 -2.36 14.69 -14.45
C PHE A 270 -1.24 14.48 -15.47
N VAL A 271 -0.23 15.36 -15.51
CA VAL A 271 0.98 15.17 -16.34
C VAL A 271 1.82 14.00 -15.82
N ASN A 272 1.87 13.76 -14.52
CA ASN A 272 2.50 12.55 -14.00
C ASN A 272 1.77 11.29 -14.51
N LEU A 273 0.44 11.30 -14.70
CA LEU A 273 -0.26 10.18 -15.35
C LEU A 273 0.24 9.93 -16.79
N GLU A 274 0.48 11.00 -17.56
CA GLU A 274 0.99 10.93 -18.94
C GLU A 274 2.39 10.31 -19.02
N ARG A 275 3.29 10.69 -18.11
CA ARG A 275 4.69 10.24 -18.12
C ARG A 275 4.87 8.75 -17.91
N TYR A 276 3.88 8.11 -17.34
CA TYR A 276 4.11 6.92 -16.54
C TYR A 276 3.09 5.80 -16.78
N ASN A 277 1.84 6.08 -17.19
CA ASN A 277 0.89 4.97 -17.36
C ASN A 277 -0.34 5.23 -18.26
N GLU A 278 -0.30 4.80 -19.52
CA GLU A 278 -1.48 4.70 -20.39
C GLU A 278 -2.55 3.70 -19.87
N LYS A 279 -2.19 2.78 -18.96
CA LYS A 279 -3.05 1.69 -18.47
C LYS A 279 -3.67 1.92 -17.09
N ALA A 280 -3.33 3.00 -16.39
CA ALA A 280 -3.75 3.23 -15.00
C ALA A 280 -5.26 3.41 -14.80
N LEU A 281 -6.00 3.83 -15.83
CA LEU A 281 -7.43 4.13 -15.70
C LEU A 281 -8.35 2.96 -16.07
N ILE A 282 -7.81 1.74 -16.20
CA ILE A 282 -8.64 0.55 -16.45
C ILE A 282 -9.46 0.15 -15.21
N ALA A 283 -8.90 0.38 -14.03
CA ALA A 283 -9.46 -0.02 -12.74
C ALA A 283 -10.90 0.48 -12.47
N PRO A 284 -11.26 1.77 -12.72
CA PRO A 284 -12.64 2.23 -12.62
C PRO A 284 -13.64 1.42 -13.44
N THR A 285 -13.24 0.83 -14.58
CA THR A 285 -14.16 0.02 -15.41
C THR A 285 -14.56 -1.30 -14.75
N CYS A 286 -13.83 -1.73 -13.71
CA CYS A 286 -14.18 -2.88 -12.89
C CYS A 286 -15.33 -2.58 -11.92
N PHE A 287 -15.74 -1.32 -11.71
CA PHE A 287 -16.75 -0.99 -10.71
C PHE A 287 -18.17 -0.93 -11.27
N ARG A 288 -19.10 -1.56 -10.55
CA ARG A 288 -20.50 -1.71 -10.97
C ARG A 288 -21.28 -0.40 -10.85
N ARG A 289 -21.12 0.33 -9.75
CA ARG A 289 -21.91 1.53 -9.47
C ARG A 289 -21.30 2.74 -10.15
N GLU A 290 -22.14 3.58 -10.74
CA GLU A 290 -21.70 4.80 -11.43
C GLU A 290 -20.93 5.74 -10.50
N ILE A 291 -21.40 5.89 -9.25
CA ILE A 291 -20.74 6.76 -8.27
C ILE A 291 -19.29 6.33 -7.96
N ASP A 292 -19.03 5.02 -7.87
CA ASP A 292 -17.67 4.49 -7.65
C ASP A 292 -16.76 4.87 -8.81
N ARG A 293 -17.24 4.69 -10.05
CA ARG A 293 -16.46 5.04 -11.25
C ARG A 293 -16.16 6.53 -11.30
N LEU A 294 -17.17 7.37 -11.08
CA LEU A 294 -17.01 8.82 -11.16
C LEU A 294 -16.01 9.35 -10.13
N ASP A 295 -16.10 8.90 -8.88
CA ASP A 295 -15.24 9.41 -7.82
C ASP A 295 -13.81 8.86 -7.92
N LEU A 296 -13.64 7.60 -8.35
CA LEU A 296 -12.32 7.03 -8.63
C LEU A 296 -11.65 7.74 -9.83
N ILE A 297 -12.38 8.01 -10.91
CA ILE A 297 -11.84 8.78 -12.04
C ILE A 297 -11.45 10.19 -11.60
N GLN A 298 -12.28 10.85 -10.78
CA GLN A 298 -11.94 12.17 -10.26
C GLN A 298 -10.63 12.13 -9.47
N TYR A 299 -10.44 11.14 -8.59
CA TYR A 299 -9.17 10.94 -7.90
C TYR A 299 -8.03 10.69 -8.89
N MET A 300 -8.17 9.78 -9.84
CA MET A 300 -7.09 9.42 -10.77
C MET A 300 -6.68 10.57 -11.70
N LEU A 301 -7.57 11.52 -11.97
CA LEU A 301 -7.25 12.71 -12.76
C LEU A 301 -6.63 13.83 -11.92
N THR A 302 -6.92 13.89 -10.62
CA THR A 302 -6.61 15.09 -9.81
C THR A 302 -5.69 14.83 -8.62
N GLY A 303 -5.63 13.62 -8.11
CA GLY A 303 -4.96 13.23 -6.87
C GLY A 303 -5.67 13.70 -5.60
N GLU A 304 -6.89 14.23 -5.71
CA GLU A 304 -7.59 14.84 -4.56
C GLU A 304 -8.27 13.79 -3.68
N VAL A 305 -7.94 13.78 -2.39
CA VAL A 305 -8.57 12.93 -1.37
C VAL A 305 -9.19 13.81 -0.30
N ARG A 306 -10.53 13.87 -0.25
CA ARG A 306 -11.25 14.76 0.68
C ARG A 306 -12.54 14.12 1.16
N ALA A 307 -12.93 14.46 2.39
CA ALA A 307 -14.23 14.08 2.92
C ALA A 307 -15.35 14.78 2.15
N SER A 308 -16.19 14.00 1.48
CA SER A 308 -17.41 14.53 0.87
C SER A 308 -18.39 15.01 1.94
N ALA A 309 -19.34 15.85 1.56
CA ALA A 309 -20.40 16.26 2.49
C ALA A 309 -21.19 15.06 3.04
N ASN A 310 -21.31 13.98 2.27
CA ASN A 310 -21.94 12.75 2.72
C ASN A 310 -21.12 12.09 3.83
N VAL A 311 -19.79 11.98 3.66
CA VAL A 311 -18.88 11.43 4.67
C VAL A 311 -18.92 12.26 5.95
N SER A 312 -18.77 13.59 5.85
CA SER A 312 -18.76 14.46 7.04
C SER A 312 -20.05 14.32 7.85
N ASN A 313 -21.21 14.37 7.17
CA ASN A 313 -22.51 14.19 7.81
C ASN A 313 -22.69 12.80 8.44
N LEU A 314 -22.10 11.76 7.84
CA LEU A 314 -22.15 10.40 8.36
C LEU A 314 -21.33 10.27 9.63
N LEU A 315 -20.07 10.71 9.60
CA LEU A 315 -19.15 10.63 10.74
C LEU A 315 -19.67 11.43 11.95
N GLU A 316 -20.29 12.59 11.73
CA GLU A 316 -20.93 13.36 12.80
C GLU A 316 -22.10 12.61 13.46
N LYS A 317 -22.94 11.94 12.66
CA LYS A 317 -24.05 11.13 13.17
C LYS A 317 -23.56 9.93 13.96
N GLU A 318 -22.53 9.24 13.47
CA GLU A 318 -21.93 8.09 14.14
C GLU A 318 -21.31 8.49 15.48
N LYS A 319 -20.59 9.61 15.53
CA LYS A 319 -20.06 10.18 16.78
C LYS A 319 -21.19 10.51 17.78
N THR A 320 -22.24 11.18 17.32
CA THR A 320 -23.39 11.55 18.19
C THR A 320 -24.11 10.32 18.73
N ALA A 321 -24.29 9.27 17.91
CA ALA A 321 -24.91 8.02 18.31
C ALA A 321 -24.06 7.25 19.33
N ALA A 322 -22.73 7.21 19.15
CA ALA A 322 -21.81 6.61 20.10
C ALA A 322 -21.90 7.33 21.47
N SER A 323 -21.85 8.66 21.50
CA SER A 323 -21.98 9.44 22.74
C SER A 323 -23.33 9.25 23.44
N ALA A 324 -24.43 9.10 22.67
CA ALA A 324 -25.78 8.85 23.21
C ALA A 324 -25.95 7.43 23.77
N SER A 325 -25.21 6.45 23.24
CA SER A 325 -25.19 5.08 23.77
C SER A 325 -24.43 4.99 25.10
N THR A 326 -23.35 5.76 25.26
CA THR A 326 -22.57 5.85 26.50
C THR A 326 -23.30 6.60 27.61
N THR A 327 -24.20 7.53 27.29
CA THR A 327 -25.01 8.26 28.30
C THR A 327 -26.24 7.48 28.78
N ARG A 328 -26.69 6.45 28.04
CA ARG A 328 -27.83 5.61 28.47
C ARG A 328 -27.46 4.49 29.45
N SER A 329 -26.17 4.24 29.70
CA SER A 329 -25.72 3.29 30.74
C SER A 329 -25.56 3.92 32.13
N THR A 330 -25.74 5.23 32.28
CA THR A 330 -25.69 5.93 33.57
C THR A 330 -26.79 6.98 33.69
N SER A 331 -28.03 6.58 34.00
CA SER A 331 -28.97 7.32 34.87
C SER A 331 -30.36 6.69 34.86
N GLY A 332 -30.72 6.03 35.97
CA GLY A 332 -32.12 5.82 36.34
C GLY A 332 -32.62 7.05 37.11
N GLY A 333 -33.68 7.70 36.61
CA GLY A 333 -34.34 8.84 37.26
C GLY A 333 -35.37 9.51 36.34
N PRO A 334 -36.49 10.05 36.86
CA PRO A 334 -37.81 9.90 36.24
C PRO A 334 -38.13 10.89 35.11
N LYS A 335 -38.99 10.40 34.21
CA LYS A 335 -39.54 11.07 33.03
C LYS A 335 -40.23 12.40 33.39
N THR A 336 -39.84 13.48 32.72
CA THR A 336 -40.66 14.69 32.57
C THR A 336 -41.00 14.90 31.10
N GLU A 337 -42.30 15.08 30.85
CA GLU A 337 -42.92 15.26 29.54
C GLU A 337 -42.49 16.59 28.90
N LEU A 338 -41.93 16.53 27.69
CA LEU A 338 -41.71 17.71 26.85
C LEU A 338 -42.74 17.79 25.74
N LYS A 339 -43.51 18.88 25.78
CA LYS A 339 -44.55 19.30 24.83
C LYS A 339 -44.03 19.30 23.38
N LYS A 340 -44.83 18.69 22.49
CA LYS A 340 -44.72 18.83 21.02
C LYS A 340 -44.93 20.29 20.62
N GLN A 341 -43.89 20.93 20.05
CA GLN A 341 -44.07 22.13 19.22
C GLN A 341 -43.88 21.77 17.74
N GLY A 342 -44.87 22.18 16.94
CA GLY A 342 -45.06 21.80 15.54
C GLY A 342 -43.95 22.30 14.61
N ARG A 343 -43.45 21.37 13.79
CA ARG A 343 -42.45 21.62 12.75
C ARG A 343 -43.13 22.23 11.52
N LYS A 344 -43.05 23.56 11.36
CA LYS A 344 -43.45 24.26 10.12
C LYS A 344 -42.47 23.87 9.00
N LYS A 345 -42.97 23.14 7.99
CA LYS A 345 -42.24 22.82 6.75
C LYS A 345 -41.88 24.11 6.01
N ARG A 346 -40.60 24.50 6.01
CA ARG A 346 -40.04 25.46 5.06
C ARG A 346 -39.45 24.66 3.89
N LYS A 347 -40.10 24.73 2.73
CA LYS A 347 -39.56 24.25 1.45
C LYS A 347 -38.37 25.15 1.08
N SER A 348 -37.14 24.69 1.27
CA SER A 348 -35.96 25.31 0.66
C SER A 348 -35.79 24.74 -0.74
N LYS A 349 -35.92 25.61 -1.75
CA LYS A 349 -35.56 25.33 -3.14
C LYS A 349 -34.11 24.85 -3.21
N GLN A 350 -33.90 23.70 -3.83
CA GLN A 350 -32.60 23.27 -4.36
C GLN A 350 -32.15 24.30 -5.40
N GLY A 351 -30.96 24.85 -5.18
CA GLY A 351 -30.30 25.80 -6.06
C GLY A 351 -28.92 26.12 -5.50
N THR A 352 -27.91 25.42 -6.01
CA THR A 352 -26.52 25.86 -6.23
C THR A 352 -26.01 27.06 -5.42
N THR A 353 -25.21 26.76 -4.39
CA THR A 353 -23.77 27.10 -4.25
C THR A 353 -23.35 26.77 -2.81
N ALA A 354 -22.85 25.55 -2.59
CA ALA A 354 -22.02 25.32 -1.41
C ALA A 354 -20.74 26.12 -1.61
N ASN A 355 -20.36 26.96 -0.63
CA ASN A 355 -19.13 27.75 -0.64
C ASN A 355 -17.97 26.90 -1.15
N ALA A 356 -17.43 27.25 -2.32
CA ALA A 356 -16.25 26.60 -2.85
C ALA A 356 -15.10 26.93 -1.88
N THR A 357 -14.75 25.98 -1.02
CA THR A 357 -13.50 26.08 -0.26
C THR A 357 -12.38 26.26 -1.29
N SER A 358 -11.74 27.42 -1.24
CA SER A 358 -10.52 27.70 -2.00
C SER A 358 -9.49 26.61 -1.67
N LEU A 359 -8.96 26.00 -2.73
CA LEU A 359 -7.99 24.92 -2.65
C LEU A 359 -6.62 25.42 -3.10
N VAL A 360 -5.58 24.89 -2.48
CA VAL A 360 -4.18 25.12 -2.86
C VAL A 360 -3.49 23.79 -3.16
N GLY A 361 -2.38 23.82 -3.89
CA GLY A 361 -1.55 22.64 -4.07
C GLY A 361 -0.93 22.16 -2.76
N SER A 362 -0.81 20.84 -2.60
CA SER A 362 -0.07 20.22 -1.50
C SER A 362 1.39 20.69 -1.49
N VAL A 363 1.79 21.35 -0.41
CA VAL A 363 3.16 21.87 -0.26
C VAL A 363 4.16 20.73 -0.31
N THR A 364 3.87 19.64 0.39
CA THR A 364 4.77 18.49 0.43
C THR A 364 4.87 17.79 -0.92
N MET A 365 3.78 17.72 -1.69
CA MET A 365 3.79 17.01 -2.97
C MET A 365 4.46 17.81 -4.08
N TRP A 366 4.30 19.14 -4.10
CA TRP A 366 4.67 19.97 -5.26
C TRP A 366 5.82 20.95 -5.01
N ASN A 367 6.05 21.34 -3.76
CA ASN A 367 7.12 22.28 -3.42
C ASN A 367 8.25 21.54 -2.71
N VAL A 368 9.21 21.03 -3.48
CA VAL A 368 10.38 20.31 -2.98
C VAL A 368 11.68 21.09 -3.26
N PRO A 369 12.73 20.93 -2.43
CA PRO A 369 14.04 21.52 -2.70
C PRO A 369 14.61 21.12 -4.06
N SER A 370 15.48 21.95 -4.62
CA SER A 370 16.19 21.63 -5.87
C SER A 370 16.99 20.34 -5.74
N GLY A 371 16.95 19.49 -6.77
CA GLY A 371 17.59 18.18 -6.77
C GLY A 371 16.82 17.08 -6.03
N ALA A 372 15.61 17.37 -5.53
CA ALA A 372 14.74 16.33 -4.96
C ALA A 372 14.35 15.29 -6.03
N PRO A 373 14.25 14.00 -5.63
CA PRO A 373 13.79 12.94 -6.52
C PRO A 373 12.42 13.21 -7.17
N PRO A 374 12.16 12.68 -8.38
CA PRO A 374 10.84 12.72 -9.00
C PRO A 374 9.80 11.96 -8.17
N LEU A 375 8.54 12.41 -8.26
CA LEU A 375 7.40 11.76 -7.60
C LEU A 375 7.10 10.41 -8.28
N GLU A 376 6.96 9.36 -7.47
CA GLU A 376 6.49 8.04 -7.89
C GLU A 376 4.98 8.00 -8.15
N GLU A 377 4.55 7.01 -8.92
CA GLU A 377 3.19 6.82 -9.43
C GLU A 377 2.19 6.21 -8.43
N ASP A 378 2.52 6.17 -7.15
CA ASP A 378 1.69 5.50 -6.16
C ASP A 378 0.35 6.21 -5.98
N VAL A 379 -0.70 5.40 -5.87
CA VAL A 379 -2.06 5.86 -5.58
C VAL A 379 -2.36 5.67 -4.11
N ALA A 380 -3.10 6.61 -3.52
CA ALA A 380 -3.49 6.58 -2.12
C ALA A 380 -4.26 5.29 -1.75
N PHE A 381 -4.95 4.68 -2.71
CA PHE A 381 -5.64 3.40 -2.54
C PHE A 381 -4.69 2.21 -2.29
N ASN A 382 -3.39 2.34 -2.53
CA ASN A 382 -2.39 1.37 -2.09
C ASN A 382 -2.28 1.30 -0.56
N THR A 383 -2.81 2.26 0.19
CA THR A 383 -2.65 2.30 1.67
C THR A 383 -3.68 1.45 2.42
N VAL A 384 -4.72 0.95 1.74
CA VAL A 384 -5.83 0.21 2.35
C VAL A 384 -6.13 -1.05 1.57
N ASP A 385 -6.24 -2.18 2.28
CA ASP A 385 -6.68 -3.44 1.68
C ASP A 385 -8.11 -3.31 1.16
N PHE A 386 -8.33 -3.68 -0.09
CA PHE A 386 -9.63 -3.53 -0.73
C PHE A 386 -10.70 -4.39 -0.06
N MET A 387 -10.33 -5.54 0.49
CA MET A 387 -11.28 -6.40 1.21
C MET A 387 -11.83 -5.73 2.45
N THR A 388 -11.04 -4.89 3.12
CA THR A 388 -11.52 -4.06 4.24
C THR A 388 -12.63 -3.11 3.78
N LEU A 389 -12.53 -2.52 2.58
CA LEU A 389 -13.59 -1.66 2.04
C LEU A 389 -14.85 -2.45 1.65
N VAL A 390 -14.69 -3.69 1.17
CA VAL A 390 -15.80 -4.60 0.86
C VAL A 390 -16.56 -5.00 2.14
N GLU A 391 -15.82 -5.33 3.21
CA GLU A 391 -16.37 -5.64 4.53
C GLU A 391 -17.10 -4.44 5.14
N ASP A 392 -16.48 -3.25 5.11
CA ASP A 392 -17.09 -2.01 5.58
C ASP A 392 -18.39 -1.70 4.81
N TYR A 393 -18.40 -1.90 3.49
CA TYR A 393 -19.60 -1.75 2.69
C TYR A 393 -20.70 -2.73 3.12
N ALA A 394 -20.35 -4.02 3.26
CA ALA A 394 -21.30 -5.07 3.63
C ALA A 394 -21.88 -4.86 5.03
N GLU A 395 -21.06 -4.51 6.01
CA GLU A 395 -21.49 -4.22 7.37
C GLU A 395 -22.46 -3.03 7.40
N ARG A 396 -22.13 -1.95 6.69
CA ARG A 396 -22.98 -0.76 6.63
C ARG A 396 -24.28 -1.05 5.89
N GLN A 397 -24.26 -1.85 4.83
CA GLN A 397 -25.45 -2.26 4.10
C GLN A 397 -26.41 -3.01 5.02
N ASN A 398 -25.89 -3.89 5.88
CA ASN A 398 -26.68 -4.63 6.87
C ASN A 398 -27.30 -3.71 7.94
N LYS A 399 -26.56 -2.67 8.38
CA LYS A 399 -27.01 -1.75 9.46
C LYS A 399 -27.90 -0.62 8.97
N GLN A 400 -27.68 -0.10 7.76
CA GLN A 400 -28.27 1.15 7.27
C GLN A 400 -28.67 1.05 5.79
N MET A 401 -29.50 0.04 5.48
CA MET A 401 -29.96 -0.46 4.17
C MET A 401 -30.06 0.49 2.94
N GLN A 402 -30.12 1.82 3.10
CA GLN A 402 -30.20 2.80 2.00
C GLN A 402 -29.22 3.99 2.09
N SER A 403 -28.49 4.20 3.20
CA SER A 403 -27.55 5.34 3.31
C SER A 403 -26.23 5.07 2.57
N VAL A 404 -25.83 3.80 2.50
CA VAL A 404 -24.55 3.33 1.95
C VAL A 404 -24.52 3.39 0.43
N ASP A 405 -25.68 3.34 -0.23
CA ASP A 405 -25.77 3.43 -1.69
C ASP A 405 -25.32 4.80 -2.24
N ARG A 406 -25.23 5.81 -1.36
CA ARG A 406 -24.72 7.14 -1.68
C ARG A 406 -23.24 7.32 -1.39
N LEU A 407 -22.58 6.30 -0.82
CA LEU A 407 -21.15 6.31 -0.54
C LEU A 407 -20.44 5.56 -1.66
N SER A 408 -19.51 6.24 -2.33
CA SER A 408 -18.59 5.60 -3.25
C SER A 408 -17.51 4.80 -2.51
N VAL A 409 -16.77 3.97 -3.24
CA VAL A 409 -15.57 3.30 -2.72
C VAL A 409 -14.51 4.31 -2.27
N ALA A 410 -14.42 5.47 -2.92
CA ALA A 410 -13.58 6.57 -2.47
C ALA A 410 -14.07 7.16 -1.13
N ASP A 411 -15.39 7.32 -0.95
CA ASP A 411 -15.96 7.73 0.35
C ASP A 411 -15.67 6.69 1.44
N LEU A 412 -15.81 5.39 1.16
CA LEU A 412 -15.49 4.32 2.11
C LEU A 412 -14.02 4.35 2.51
N PHE A 413 -13.11 4.53 1.55
CA PHE A 413 -11.68 4.73 1.80
C PHE A 413 -11.43 5.93 2.72
N VAL A 414 -12.04 7.07 2.43
CA VAL A 414 -11.90 8.27 3.28
C VAL A 414 -12.43 8.04 4.69
N ILE A 415 -13.59 7.40 4.83
CA ILE A 415 -14.15 7.03 6.14
C ILE A 415 -13.17 6.16 6.93
N HIS A 416 -12.65 5.11 6.29
CA HIS A 416 -11.72 4.17 6.90
C HIS A 416 -10.45 4.87 7.41
N ILE A 417 -9.84 5.72 6.57
CA ILE A 417 -8.65 6.49 6.94
C ILE A 417 -8.95 7.46 8.09
N MET A 418 -10.04 8.23 7.99
CA MET A 418 -10.40 9.21 9.03
C MET A 418 -10.67 8.55 10.39
N GLN A 419 -11.33 7.39 10.40
CA GLN A 419 -11.59 6.64 11.63
C GLN A 419 -10.29 6.11 12.26
N ASN A 420 -9.37 5.57 11.46
CA ASN A 420 -8.09 5.10 11.97
C ASN A 420 -7.16 6.24 12.42
N LEU A 421 -7.13 7.37 11.71
CA LEU A 421 -6.39 8.55 12.17
C LEU A 421 -6.95 9.09 13.49
N GLN A 422 -8.28 9.10 13.64
CA GLN A 422 -8.94 9.48 14.90
C GLN A 422 -8.56 8.50 16.04
N ARG A 423 -8.55 7.19 15.77
CA ARG A 423 -8.10 6.16 16.72
C ARG A 423 -6.66 6.40 17.17
N LEU A 424 -5.73 6.64 16.24
CA LEU A 424 -4.32 6.92 16.59
C LEU A 424 -4.18 8.21 17.40
N ARG A 425 -4.89 9.28 17.02
CA ARG A 425 -4.92 10.52 17.79
C ARG A 425 -5.39 10.27 19.22
N GLU A 426 -6.49 9.54 19.42
CA GLU A 426 -6.99 9.24 20.76
C GLU A 426 -5.96 8.51 21.62
N LEU A 427 -5.21 7.57 21.03
CA LEU A 427 -4.12 6.88 21.71
C LEU A 427 -2.95 7.81 22.06
N MET A 428 -2.56 8.70 21.15
CA MET A 428 -1.48 9.68 21.41
C MET A 428 -1.87 10.67 22.51
N LEU A 429 -3.09 11.22 22.44
CA LEU A 429 -3.61 12.17 23.43
C LEU A 429 -3.81 11.54 24.81
N ALA A 430 -4.13 10.24 24.86
CA ALA A 430 -4.19 9.46 26.08
C ALA A 430 -2.81 8.98 26.58
N ASN A 431 -1.72 9.39 25.93
CA ASN A 431 -0.34 8.95 26.22
C ASN A 431 -0.18 7.42 26.21
N LYS A 432 -0.90 6.74 25.31
CA LYS A 432 -0.83 5.29 25.06
C LYS A 432 -0.03 4.93 23.80
N LEU A 433 0.26 5.91 22.94
CA LEU A 433 1.06 5.74 21.73
C LEU A 433 2.03 6.91 21.54
N THR A 434 3.30 6.61 21.25
CA THR A 434 4.24 7.58 20.67
C THR A 434 4.68 7.14 19.29
N ILE A 435 4.94 8.11 18.42
CA ILE A 435 5.36 7.91 17.04
C ILE A 435 6.62 8.72 16.80
N GLU A 436 7.70 8.03 16.45
CA GLU A 436 8.97 8.62 16.06
C GLU A 436 9.36 8.08 14.68
N VAL A 437 9.73 8.96 13.74
CA VAL A 437 10.25 8.56 12.44
C VAL A 437 11.59 9.23 12.22
N MET A 438 12.57 8.44 11.80
CA MET A 438 13.98 8.80 11.74
C MET A 438 14.57 8.43 10.40
N TYR A 439 15.55 9.22 9.96
CA TYR A 439 16.37 8.83 8.83
C TYR A 439 17.26 7.64 9.22
N GLY A 440 17.31 6.62 8.37
CA GLY A 440 18.16 5.45 8.56
C GLY A 440 18.15 4.54 7.36
N VAL A 441 19.33 4.07 6.96
CA VAL A 441 19.51 3.16 5.82
C VAL A 441 20.16 1.87 6.31
N ALA A 442 19.37 0.80 6.37
CA ALA A 442 19.89 -0.52 6.65
C ALA A 442 20.64 -1.06 5.42
N LYS A 443 21.89 -1.47 5.58
CA LYS A 443 22.73 -2.02 4.51
C LYS A 443 23.18 -3.45 4.84
N ALA A 444 23.54 -4.21 3.81
CA ALA A 444 24.00 -5.58 3.96
C ALA A 444 25.24 -5.61 4.87
N VAL A 445 25.35 -6.64 5.70
CA VAL A 445 26.41 -6.74 6.72
C VAL A 445 27.60 -7.59 6.24
N ARG A 446 27.56 -8.04 4.97
CA ARG A 446 28.68 -8.69 4.27
C ARG A 446 29.25 -7.76 3.20
N SER A 447 30.42 -8.10 2.67
CA SER A 447 31.14 -7.34 1.62
C SER A 447 31.60 -5.94 2.05
N ALA A 448 31.76 -4.99 1.13
CA ALA A 448 32.25 -3.63 1.39
C ALA A 448 31.43 -2.85 2.43
N ALA A 449 30.17 -3.22 2.66
CA ALA A 449 29.26 -2.61 3.62
C ALA A 449 29.40 -3.14 5.07
N ALA A 450 30.14 -4.24 5.29
CA ALA A 450 30.34 -4.83 6.63
C ALA A 450 31.00 -3.85 7.62
N ASN A 451 31.90 -3.00 7.12
CA ASN A 451 32.66 -2.03 7.90
C ASN A 451 32.05 -0.62 7.89
N ASP A 452 30.80 -0.47 7.42
CA ASP A 452 30.11 0.83 7.44
C ASP A 452 29.71 1.20 8.88
N SER A 453 30.41 2.18 9.45
CA SER A 453 30.18 2.64 10.82
C SER A 453 28.78 3.21 11.03
N GLU A 454 28.18 3.87 10.03
CA GLU A 454 26.82 4.41 10.13
C GLU A 454 25.78 3.30 10.19
N ASN A 455 25.98 2.24 9.39
CA ASN A 455 25.13 1.05 9.43
C ASN A 455 25.26 0.34 10.78
N GLN A 456 26.47 0.13 11.29
CA GLN A 456 26.67 -0.52 12.60
C GLN A 456 26.04 0.29 13.75
N GLU A 457 26.17 1.61 13.74
CA GLU A 457 25.53 2.49 14.73
C GLU A 457 23.99 2.42 14.64
N LEU A 458 23.43 2.37 13.43
CA LEU A 458 21.99 2.20 13.22
C LEU A 458 21.49 0.85 13.76
N LEU A 459 22.17 -0.26 13.45
CA LEU A 459 21.77 -1.59 13.94
C LEU A 459 21.87 -1.69 15.46
N ALA A 460 22.94 -1.15 16.04
CA ALA A 460 23.08 -1.07 17.49
C ALA A 460 21.95 -0.24 18.12
N ARG A 461 21.61 0.90 17.51
CA ARG A 461 20.49 1.73 17.96
C ARG A 461 19.17 0.98 17.93
N ILE A 462 18.87 0.28 16.83
CA ILE A 462 17.64 -0.52 16.70
C ILE A 462 17.60 -1.61 17.76
N ALA A 463 18.69 -2.36 17.95
CA ALA A 463 18.78 -3.41 18.96
C ALA A 463 18.53 -2.87 20.38
N MET A 464 19.08 -1.70 20.69
CA MET A 464 18.92 -1.05 22.00
C MET A 464 17.49 -0.56 22.28
N LEU A 465 16.64 -0.42 21.26
CA LEU A 465 15.20 -0.18 21.46
C LEU A 465 14.46 -1.41 22.03
N ARG A 466 15.11 -2.58 22.01
CA ARG A 466 14.55 -3.89 22.41
C ARG A 466 13.18 -4.12 21.76
N PRO A 467 13.11 -4.13 20.41
CA PRO A 467 11.85 -4.28 19.71
C PRO A 467 11.16 -5.57 20.12
N TYR A 468 9.87 -5.48 20.40
CA TYR A 468 9.00 -6.65 20.55
C TYR A 468 8.47 -7.11 19.20
N THR A 469 8.35 -6.17 18.27
CA THR A 469 8.02 -6.46 16.87
C THR A 469 8.85 -5.59 15.93
N ILE A 470 9.23 -6.13 14.77
CA ILE A 470 9.88 -5.38 13.69
C ILE A 470 9.12 -5.60 12.38
N SER A 471 8.68 -4.55 11.70
CA SER A 471 8.20 -4.62 10.32
C SER A 471 9.29 -4.19 9.34
N TRP A 472 9.44 -4.93 8.23
CA TRP A 472 10.50 -4.73 7.22
C TRP A 472 9.97 -4.25 5.88
N SER A 473 8.66 -4.00 5.76
CA SER A 473 8.03 -3.69 4.46
C SER A 473 8.49 -4.71 3.38
N ASN A 474 8.85 -4.23 2.19
CA ASN A 474 9.48 -5.01 1.12
C ASN A 474 11.01 -4.96 1.12
N VAL A 475 11.66 -4.53 2.20
CA VAL A 475 13.14 -4.42 2.27
C VAL A 475 13.82 -5.75 1.95
N LEU A 476 13.22 -6.88 2.35
CA LEU A 476 13.74 -8.21 2.08
C LEU A 476 13.94 -8.53 0.59
N ASP A 477 13.17 -7.90 -0.31
CA ASP A 477 13.29 -8.10 -1.77
C ASP A 477 14.63 -7.60 -2.33
N TYR A 478 15.38 -6.80 -1.56
CA TYR A 478 16.61 -6.14 -1.99
C TYR A 478 17.88 -6.76 -1.40
N PHE A 479 17.74 -7.85 -0.65
CA PHE A 479 18.86 -8.54 0.01
C PHE A 479 18.90 -10.02 -0.36
N LEU A 480 20.10 -10.58 -0.45
CA LEU A 480 20.24 -12.04 -0.39
C LEU A 480 19.64 -12.53 0.95
N PRO A 481 18.94 -13.68 0.98
CA PRO A 481 18.27 -14.16 2.20
C PRO A 481 19.21 -14.20 3.41
N GLU A 482 20.44 -14.64 3.21
CA GLU A 482 21.46 -14.76 4.24
C GLU A 482 21.89 -13.41 4.84
N ASP A 483 22.05 -12.38 3.99
CA ASP A 483 22.40 -11.02 4.43
C ASP A 483 21.27 -10.38 5.21
N PHE A 484 20.03 -10.58 4.75
CA PHE A 484 18.85 -10.08 5.44
C PHE A 484 18.68 -10.75 6.80
N HIS A 485 18.85 -12.07 6.90
CA HIS A 485 18.68 -12.73 8.19
C HIS A 485 19.78 -12.35 9.19
N ASP A 486 21.01 -12.07 8.74
CA ASP A 486 22.05 -11.52 9.62
C ASP A 486 21.67 -10.13 10.13
N LEU A 487 21.24 -9.24 9.22
CA LEU A 487 20.73 -7.91 9.53
C LEU A 487 19.59 -7.95 10.57
N ALA A 488 18.59 -8.78 10.31
CA ALA A 488 17.40 -8.89 11.16
C ALA A 488 17.70 -9.47 12.55
N ARG A 489 18.62 -10.44 12.65
CA ARG A 489 19.09 -10.96 13.95
C ARG A 489 19.83 -9.90 14.76
N ARG A 490 20.66 -9.06 14.14
CA ARG A 490 21.36 -7.96 14.83
C ARG A 490 20.37 -6.96 15.42
N CYS A 491 19.33 -6.59 14.69
CA CYS A 491 18.26 -5.72 15.18
C CYS A 491 17.44 -6.32 16.34
N SER A 492 17.39 -7.64 16.47
CA SER A 492 16.55 -8.37 17.42
C SER A 492 17.35 -9.22 18.42
N MET A 493 18.62 -8.89 18.64
CA MET A 493 19.60 -9.71 19.39
C MET A 493 19.23 -10.05 20.85
N TYR A 494 18.21 -9.39 21.42
CA TYR A 494 17.74 -9.62 22.78
C TYR A 494 16.63 -10.68 22.89
N GLY A 495 16.20 -11.30 21.79
CA GLY A 495 15.16 -12.33 21.75
C GLY A 495 13.73 -11.79 21.81
N ASP A 496 12.74 -12.68 21.74
CA ASP A 496 11.29 -12.43 21.87
C ASP A 496 10.68 -11.43 20.86
N CYS A 497 11.33 -11.26 19.71
CA CYS A 497 10.91 -10.33 18.68
C CYS A 497 10.17 -11.04 17.54
N VAL A 498 8.96 -10.59 17.23
CA VAL A 498 8.22 -11.02 16.03
C VAL A 498 8.55 -10.10 14.87
N HIS A 499 9.01 -10.67 13.77
CA HIS A 499 9.28 -9.96 12.53
C HIS A 499 8.09 -10.07 11.59
N TYR A 500 7.83 -8.99 10.86
CA TYR A 500 6.85 -8.91 9.78
C TYR A 500 7.53 -8.39 8.52
N GLY A 501 7.17 -8.92 7.36
CA GLY A 501 7.68 -8.43 6.08
C GLY A 501 6.82 -8.93 4.95
N TYR A 502 7.01 -8.38 3.76
CA TYR A 502 6.33 -8.87 2.57
C TYR A 502 7.23 -8.86 1.34
N SER A 503 7.02 -9.81 0.44
CA SER A 503 7.67 -9.82 -0.87
C SER A 503 6.67 -9.44 -1.96
N MET A 504 7.04 -8.46 -2.77
CA MET A 504 6.37 -8.17 -4.04
C MET A 504 7.12 -8.79 -5.22
N ASN A 505 8.41 -9.13 -5.04
CA ASN A 505 9.29 -9.59 -6.09
C ASN A 505 9.44 -11.12 -6.16
N TRP A 506 8.86 -11.88 -5.22
CA TRP A 506 8.91 -13.36 -5.28
C TRP A 506 8.42 -13.95 -6.63
N PRO A 507 7.37 -13.42 -7.31
CA PRO A 507 6.95 -13.99 -8.59
C PRO A 507 8.05 -13.84 -9.63
N THR A 508 8.89 -12.80 -9.54
CA THR A 508 10.01 -12.58 -10.45
C THR A 508 11.21 -13.50 -10.20
N GLN A 509 11.18 -14.26 -9.10
CA GLN A 509 12.24 -15.18 -8.71
C GLN A 509 11.83 -16.64 -8.87
N VAL A 510 10.54 -16.99 -8.95
CA VAL A 510 10.08 -18.38 -9.05
C VAL A 510 9.72 -18.73 -10.50
N TYR A 511 10.32 -19.81 -11.03
CA TYR A 511 9.97 -20.35 -12.34
C TYR A 511 8.62 -21.07 -12.31
N GLY A 512 7.70 -20.69 -13.19
CA GLY A 512 6.32 -21.18 -13.17
C GLY A 512 5.34 -20.30 -12.38
N ALA A 513 5.81 -19.20 -11.76
CA ALA A 513 4.94 -18.24 -11.08
C ALA A 513 4.12 -17.34 -12.04
N SER A 514 4.42 -17.37 -13.34
CA SER A 514 3.66 -16.64 -14.37
C SER A 514 3.29 -17.54 -15.54
N ILE A 515 2.15 -17.28 -16.20
CA ILE A 515 1.75 -18.01 -17.43
C ILE A 515 2.83 -17.93 -18.52
N ILE A 516 3.64 -16.87 -18.50
CA ILE A 516 4.69 -16.61 -19.46
C ILE A 516 5.76 -17.72 -19.45
N ASP A 517 5.90 -18.41 -18.32
CA ASP A 517 6.91 -19.45 -18.14
C ASP A 517 6.49 -20.80 -18.78
N TYR A 518 5.23 -20.93 -19.17
CA TYR A 518 4.64 -22.16 -19.67
C TYR A 518 4.60 -22.19 -21.20
N ASP A 519 5.13 -23.25 -21.79
CA ASP A 519 5.05 -23.47 -23.23
C ASP A 519 3.59 -23.74 -23.65
N PRO A 520 2.99 -22.96 -24.56
CA PRO A 520 1.57 -23.10 -24.90
C PRO A 520 1.20 -24.43 -25.56
N LYS A 521 2.16 -25.13 -26.16
CA LYS A 521 1.95 -26.43 -26.80
C LYS A 521 2.04 -27.56 -25.78
N GLN A 522 3.02 -27.51 -24.88
CA GLN A 522 3.24 -28.55 -23.87
C GLN A 522 2.31 -28.40 -22.66
N CYS A 523 2.01 -27.17 -22.27
CA CYS A 523 1.24 -26.85 -21.06
C CYS A 523 -0.21 -26.41 -21.36
N LYS A 524 -0.75 -26.83 -22.50
CA LYS A 524 -2.07 -26.37 -22.98
C LYS A 524 -3.19 -26.61 -21.97
N GLN A 525 -3.27 -27.81 -21.39
CA GLN A 525 -4.32 -28.16 -20.44
C GLN A 525 -4.26 -27.30 -19.17
N LEU A 526 -3.05 -27.00 -18.70
CA LEU A 526 -2.82 -26.15 -17.53
C LEU A 526 -3.30 -24.72 -17.82
N ILE A 527 -2.79 -24.13 -18.90
CA ILE A 527 -3.21 -22.81 -19.38
C ILE A 527 -4.73 -22.75 -19.52
N ASP A 528 -5.33 -23.80 -20.10
CA ASP A 528 -6.76 -23.81 -20.36
C ASP A 528 -7.58 -23.86 -19.06
N THR A 529 -7.18 -24.70 -18.11
CA THR A 529 -7.85 -24.86 -16.80
C THR A 529 -7.69 -23.62 -15.93
N THR A 530 -6.50 -23.03 -15.94
CA THR A 530 -6.18 -21.82 -15.19
C THR A 530 -7.00 -20.64 -15.68
N LEU A 531 -7.09 -20.43 -17.00
CA LEU A 531 -7.93 -19.39 -17.58
C LEU A 531 -9.42 -19.66 -17.36
N ASP A 532 -9.87 -20.92 -17.38
CA ASP A 532 -11.26 -21.25 -17.06
C ASP A 532 -11.62 -20.88 -15.62
N THR A 533 -10.73 -21.17 -14.68
CA THR A 533 -10.90 -20.82 -13.26
C THR A 533 -10.95 -19.30 -13.06
N ALA A 534 -10.00 -18.58 -13.65
CA ALA A 534 -9.88 -17.12 -13.48
C ALA A 534 -11.03 -16.33 -14.12
N LEU A 535 -11.56 -16.83 -15.24
CA LEU A 535 -12.64 -16.18 -15.97
C LEU A 535 -14.03 -16.65 -15.53
N GLY A 536 -14.10 -17.63 -14.62
CA GLY A 536 -15.36 -18.20 -14.15
C GLY A 536 -16.08 -19.06 -15.17
N PHE A 537 -15.35 -19.67 -16.11
CA PHE A 537 -15.92 -20.69 -16.98
C PHE A 537 -16.12 -22.00 -16.21
N PRO A 538 -17.12 -22.83 -16.58
CA PRO A 538 -17.34 -24.10 -15.89
C PRO A 538 -16.10 -25.00 -15.94
N THR A 539 -15.62 -25.42 -14.78
CA THR A 539 -14.52 -26.39 -14.63
C THR A 539 -15.07 -27.73 -14.12
N SER A 540 -14.38 -28.83 -14.42
CA SER A 540 -14.71 -30.16 -13.91
C SER A 540 -14.52 -30.29 -12.38
N SER A 541 -13.85 -29.33 -11.74
CA SER A 541 -13.50 -29.34 -10.31
C SER A 541 -14.50 -28.64 -9.37
N GLY A 542 -15.64 -28.15 -9.89
CA GLY A 542 -16.84 -27.87 -9.09
C GLY A 542 -16.89 -26.59 -8.25
N GLN A 543 -15.79 -25.86 -8.05
CA GLN A 543 -15.81 -24.52 -7.43
C GLN A 543 -14.97 -23.53 -8.23
N SER A 544 -15.62 -22.50 -8.78
CA SER A 544 -14.95 -21.43 -9.51
C SER A 544 -14.47 -20.32 -8.58
N THR A 545 -13.36 -19.65 -8.90
CA THR A 545 -12.90 -18.44 -8.17
C THR A 545 -14.00 -17.36 -8.10
N MET A 546 -14.88 -17.30 -9.11
CA MET A 546 -16.01 -16.37 -9.11
C MET A 546 -17.04 -16.66 -8.02
N GLU A 547 -17.25 -17.92 -7.65
CA GLU A 547 -18.14 -18.29 -6.54
C GLU A 547 -17.55 -17.86 -5.20
N LEU A 548 -16.23 -18.03 -5.01
CA LEU A 548 -15.51 -17.52 -3.84
C LEU A 548 -15.66 -16.00 -3.75
N PHE A 549 -15.43 -15.27 -4.86
CA PHE A 549 -15.56 -13.82 -4.87
C PHE A 549 -16.97 -13.33 -4.55
N LYS A 550 -18.00 -14.03 -5.04
CA LYS A 550 -19.40 -13.75 -4.68
C LYS A 550 -19.69 -14.04 -3.21
N MET A 551 -19.14 -15.13 -2.67
CA MET A 551 -19.34 -15.51 -1.27
C MET A 551 -18.77 -14.45 -0.31
N ILE A 552 -17.64 -13.84 -0.64
CA ILE A 552 -17.04 -12.74 0.14
C ILE A 552 -17.59 -11.35 -0.24
N GLY A 553 -18.59 -11.28 -1.13
CA GLY A 553 -19.34 -10.06 -1.44
C GLY A 553 -18.63 -9.07 -2.36
N LEU A 554 -17.51 -9.44 -3.00
CA LEU A 554 -16.80 -8.59 -3.97
C LEU A 554 -17.74 -8.14 -5.09
N ASP A 555 -18.59 -9.05 -5.55
CA ASP A 555 -19.54 -8.78 -6.62
C ASP A 555 -20.52 -7.66 -6.25
N LYS A 556 -20.65 -7.23 -4.99
CA LYS A 556 -21.48 -6.06 -4.66
C LYS A 556 -20.91 -4.75 -5.21
N LEU A 557 -19.58 -4.61 -5.26
CA LEU A 557 -18.90 -3.39 -5.69
C LEU A 557 -18.32 -3.51 -7.10
N VAL A 558 -17.87 -4.70 -7.49
CA VAL A 558 -17.15 -4.93 -8.75
C VAL A 558 -17.91 -5.80 -9.76
N ILE A 559 -17.51 -5.66 -11.03
CA ILE A 559 -17.89 -6.52 -12.14
C ILE A 559 -16.85 -7.63 -12.23
N LEU A 560 -17.32 -8.87 -12.26
CA LEU A 560 -16.48 -10.07 -12.33
C LEU A 560 -16.64 -10.78 -13.68
N PRO A 561 -15.56 -11.36 -14.25
CA PRO A 561 -14.18 -11.25 -13.78
C PRO A 561 -13.65 -9.80 -13.92
N PHE A 562 -12.58 -9.48 -13.19
CA PHE A 562 -11.93 -8.17 -13.29
C PHE A 562 -11.52 -7.87 -14.74
N ARG A 563 -11.53 -6.59 -15.12
CA ARG A 563 -11.16 -6.12 -16.46
C ARG A 563 -9.66 -5.94 -16.65
N ASP A 564 -8.84 -6.58 -15.81
CA ASP A 564 -7.38 -6.51 -15.91
C ASP A 564 -6.83 -7.58 -16.88
N HIS A 565 -5.55 -7.45 -17.19
CA HIS A 565 -4.79 -8.42 -17.95
C HIS A 565 -4.74 -9.76 -17.21
N PRO A 566 -5.07 -10.90 -17.85
CA PRO A 566 -5.04 -12.22 -17.18
C PRO A 566 -3.68 -12.58 -16.55
N LEU A 567 -2.57 -12.03 -17.06
CA LEU A 567 -1.23 -12.16 -16.45
C LEU A 567 -1.14 -11.64 -15.01
N ASN A 568 -1.97 -10.66 -14.65
CA ASN A 568 -1.95 -10.00 -13.36
C ASN A 568 -2.91 -10.65 -12.36
N SER A 569 -3.62 -11.72 -12.76
CA SER A 569 -4.58 -12.39 -11.89
C SER A 569 -3.84 -13.32 -10.92
N PRO A 570 -3.85 -13.04 -9.61
CA PRO A 570 -3.03 -13.76 -8.64
C PRO A 570 -3.53 -15.18 -8.35
N ASP A 571 -4.84 -15.40 -8.51
CA ASP A 571 -5.51 -16.66 -8.23
C ASP A 571 -5.23 -17.73 -9.30
N MET A 572 -4.66 -17.34 -10.44
CA MET A 572 -4.35 -18.26 -11.54
C MET A 572 -3.26 -19.28 -11.19
N PHE A 573 -2.27 -18.91 -10.36
CA PHE A 573 -1.03 -19.68 -10.25
C PHE A 573 -0.76 -20.27 -8.86
N SER A 574 -1.42 -19.77 -7.80
CA SER A 574 -1.24 -20.27 -6.43
C SER A 574 -1.60 -21.75 -6.26
N ARG A 575 -2.58 -22.27 -7.03
CA ARG A 575 -2.93 -23.70 -7.00
C ARG A 575 -1.87 -24.60 -7.62
N THR A 576 -1.10 -24.10 -8.59
CA THR A 576 -0.02 -24.84 -9.26
C THR A 576 1.35 -24.60 -8.64
N SER A 577 1.54 -23.47 -7.94
CA SER A 577 2.79 -23.06 -7.28
C SER A 577 2.75 -23.19 -5.76
N SER A 578 1.75 -23.87 -5.18
CA SER A 578 1.71 -24.10 -3.73
C SER A 578 3.00 -24.73 -3.19
N SER A 579 3.72 -25.53 -3.99
CA SER A 579 5.10 -25.95 -3.69
C SER A 579 6.12 -24.83 -3.86
N GLY A 580 6.17 -24.15 -5.02
CA GLY A 580 7.18 -23.12 -5.31
C GLY A 580 7.13 -21.87 -4.40
N ASN A 581 5.94 -21.42 -3.98
CA ASN A 581 5.82 -20.33 -3.00
C ASN A 581 6.30 -20.78 -1.62
N VAL A 582 5.98 -22.03 -1.24
CA VAL A 582 6.44 -22.63 0.01
C VAL A 582 7.95 -22.83 -0.03
N ASP A 583 8.52 -23.28 -1.14
CA ASP A 583 9.97 -23.46 -1.31
C ASP A 583 10.71 -22.11 -1.28
N TRP A 584 10.19 -21.08 -1.96
CA TRP A 584 10.75 -19.72 -1.89
C TRP A 584 10.69 -19.17 -0.47
N ALA A 585 9.55 -19.28 0.19
CA ALA A 585 9.41 -18.85 1.58
C ALA A 585 10.25 -19.70 2.55
N ASN A 586 10.47 -20.98 2.22
CA ASN A 586 11.37 -21.85 2.98
C ASN A 586 12.83 -21.42 2.84
N GLU A 587 13.26 -20.68 1.81
CA GLU A 587 14.59 -20.03 1.85
C GLU A 587 14.69 -19.02 2.99
N TRP A 588 13.56 -18.44 3.39
CA TRP A 588 13.47 -17.49 4.50
C TRP A 588 13.27 -18.17 5.88
N ARG A 589 13.42 -19.51 5.96
CA ARG A 589 13.18 -20.42 7.13
C ARG A 589 12.77 -19.70 8.42
N ALA A 590 11.50 -19.31 8.46
CA ALA A 590 10.79 -18.98 9.67
C ALA A 590 10.42 -20.29 10.37
N ALA A 591 10.89 -20.52 11.60
CA ALA A 591 10.57 -21.76 12.33
C ALA A 591 9.06 -21.91 12.63
N ASP A 592 8.28 -20.82 12.59
CA ASP A 592 6.82 -20.79 12.80
C ASP A 592 6.18 -19.57 12.12
N GLY A 593 6.15 -19.54 10.77
CA GLY A 593 5.62 -18.41 10.01
C GLY A 593 4.27 -18.67 9.33
N ALA A 594 3.31 -17.75 9.50
CA ALA A 594 2.10 -17.69 8.69
C ALA A 594 2.36 -16.94 7.37
N MET A 595 1.87 -17.50 6.26
CA MET A 595 2.00 -16.95 4.91
C MET A 595 0.62 -16.71 4.30
N ASP A 596 0.37 -15.46 3.93
CA ASP A 596 -0.88 -15.04 3.29
C ASP A 596 -0.57 -14.34 1.97
N LEU A 597 -1.23 -14.76 0.89
CA LEU A 597 -1.25 -14.02 -0.36
C LEU A 597 -2.28 -12.88 -0.27
N ALA A 598 -1.93 -11.71 -0.79
CA ALA A 598 -2.88 -10.62 -0.93
C ALA A 598 -4.07 -11.02 -1.82
N MET A 599 -5.27 -10.55 -1.45
CA MET A 599 -6.45 -10.72 -2.30
C MET A 599 -6.38 -9.79 -3.53
N PRO A 600 -6.86 -10.24 -4.70
CA PRO A 600 -6.86 -9.41 -5.91
C PRO A 600 -7.74 -8.17 -5.73
N SER A 601 -7.21 -7.03 -6.19
CA SER A 601 -7.89 -5.75 -6.15
C SER A 601 -7.73 -5.02 -7.48
N PRO A 602 -8.79 -4.36 -7.98
CA PRO A 602 -8.65 -3.46 -9.11
C PRO A 602 -7.95 -2.15 -8.72
N LEU A 603 -7.78 -1.82 -7.44
CA LEU A 603 -7.33 -0.49 -6.99
C LEU A 603 -5.82 -0.36 -6.74
N TYR A 604 -5.08 -1.47 -6.66
CA TYR A 604 -3.64 -1.46 -6.43
C TYR A 604 -2.92 -2.52 -7.28
N ARG A 605 -1.63 -2.29 -7.54
CA ARG A 605 -0.85 -3.01 -8.56
C ARG A 605 -0.46 -4.44 -8.15
N THR A 606 -0.50 -4.75 -6.86
CA THR A 606 0.20 -5.89 -6.25
C THR A 606 -0.80 -6.90 -5.71
N SER A 607 -1.31 -7.72 -6.61
CA SER A 607 -2.22 -8.81 -6.28
C SER A 607 -1.47 -10.07 -5.77
N LEU A 608 -0.14 -10.08 -5.88
CA LEU A 608 0.74 -11.21 -5.57
C LEU A 608 1.64 -10.98 -4.35
N THR A 609 1.36 -9.99 -3.51
CA THR A 609 2.19 -9.77 -2.32
C THR A 609 2.12 -10.97 -1.38
N LEU A 610 3.29 -11.49 -1.01
CA LEU A 610 3.43 -12.56 -0.03
C LEU A 610 3.80 -11.95 1.33
N TYR A 611 2.87 -11.98 2.29
CA TYR A 611 3.14 -11.53 3.65
C TYR A 611 3.74 -12.66 4.48
N MET A 612 4.73 -12.31 5.30
CA MET A 612 5.46 -13.23 6.15
C MET A 612 5.51 -12.68 7.58
N SER A 613 5.44 -13.58 8.55
CA SER A 613 5.79 -13.32 9.94
C SER A 613 6.71 -14.41 10.43
N TRP A 614 7.72 -14.06 11.23
CA TRP A 614 8.65 -15.04 11.78
C TRP A 614 9.26 -14.58 13.10
N CYS A 615 9.84 -15.51 13.84
CA CYS A 615 10.68 -15.23 15.00
C CYS A 615 12.01 -15.93 14.81
N TYR A 616 13.07 -15.39 15.42
CA TYR A 616 14.33 -16.10 15.54
C TYR A 616 14.38 -16.85 16.87
N ASP A 617 14.79 -18.11 16.81
CA ASP A 617 15.18 -18.83 18.02
C ASP A 617 16.44 -18.15 18.60
N PRO A 618 16.37 -17.61 19.82
CA PRO A 618 17.52 -16.94 20.45
C PRO A 618 18.68 -17.91 20.74
N GLU A 619 18.46 -19.23 20.70
CA GLU A 619 19.47 -20.27 20.97
C GLU A 619 20.08 -20.87 19.69
N LEU A 620 19.52 -20.60 18.50
CA LEU A 620 19.92 -21.26 17.26
C LEU A 620 20.99 -20.46 16.49
N HIS A 621 22.24 -20.96 16.55
CA HIS A 621 23.36 -20.48 15.74
C HIS A 621 23.43 -21.23 14.39
N LEU A 622 23.60 -20.52 13.27
CA LEU A 622 23.68 -21.13 11.94
C LEU A 622 24.93 -22.04 11.85
N GLN A 623 24.74 -23.35 11.63
CA GLN A 623 25.84 -24.33 11.51
C GLN A 623 26.58 -24.18 10.18
N GLY A 624 27.92 -24.09 10.25
CA GLY A 624 28.80 -24.05 9.07
C GLY A 624 30.23 -23.55 9.28
N ALA A 625 30.68 -23.25 10.51
CA ALA A 625 32.01 -22.70 10.74
C ALA A 625 32.88 -23.67 11.56
N ASN A 626 33.94 -24.21 10.95
CA ASN A 626 35.01 -24.93 11.64
C ASN A 626 35.91 -24.01 12.50
N ASN A 627 35.53 -22.73 12.62
CA ASN A 627 36.12 -21.76 13.52
C ASN A 627 35.03 -20.76 13.96
N PRO A 628 34.65 -20.71 15.26
CA PRO A 628 33.62 -19.80 15.78
C PRO A 628 33.96 -18.30 15.67
N LEU A 629 35.16 -17.95 15.18
CA LEU A 629 35.62 -16.58 14.99
C LEU A 629 35.50 -16.07 13.54
N ASP A 630 35.16 -16.93 12.57
CA ASP A 630 35.19 -16.58 11.13
C ASP A 630 33.81 -16.30 10.51
N LEU A 631 32.70 -16.51 11.23
CA LEU A 631 31.36 -16.10 10.78
C LEU A 631 30.61 -15.48 11.95
N GLY A 632 30.30 -14.19 11.82
CA GLY A 632 29.66 -13.32 12.81
C GLY A 632 28.20 -13.66 13.14
N ALA A 633 27.98 -14.87 13.66
CA ALA A 633 26.84 -15.23 14.46
C ALA A 633 27.39 -15.81 15.78
N ALA A 634 27.15 -15.09 16.87
CA ALA A 634 27.70 -15.29 18.22
C ALA A 634 29.08 -14.66 18.49
N THR A 635 29.10 -13.33 18.62
CA THR A 635 29.94 -12.56 19.58
C THR A 635 29.57 -11.09 19.32
N ASP A 636 29.06 -10.30 20.25
CA ASP A 636 29.28 -10.33 21.68
C ASP A 636 28.34 -9.31 22.35
N LYS A 637 27.78 -9.66 23.51
CA LYS A 637 27.39 -8.63 24.50
C LYS A 637 28.61 -7.79 24.92
N ASP A 638 29.81 -8.37 24.90
CA ASP A 638 31.11 -7.76 25.20
C ASP A 638 31.68 -6.81 24.11
N THR A 639 31.75 -7.15 22.82
CA THR A 639 32.05 -6.23 21.70
C THR A 639 31.05 -5.07 21.63
N MET A 640 29.75 -5.31 21.86
CA MET A 640 28.78 -4.21 21.92
C MET A 640 28.93 -3.40 23.21
N ALA A 641 29.30 -4.01 24.34
CA ALA A 641 29.72 -3.29 25.54
C ALA A 641 31.03 -2.50 25.37
N ASP A 642 31.96 -2.97 24.54
CA ASP A 642 33.23 -2.32 24.23
C ASP A 642 33.06 -1.21 23.19
N PHE A 643 32.20 -1.39 22.18
CA PHE A 643 31.74 -0.30 21.30
C PHE A 643 31.00 0.77 22.11
N MET A 644 30.14 0.34 23.04
CA MET A 644 29.53 1.25 24.00
C MET A 644 30.58 1.91 24.89
N LYS A 645 31.66 1.26 25.32
CA LYS A 645 32.77 1.94 26.04
C LYS A 645 33.48 3.00 25.18
N GLN A 646 33.60 2.79 23.88
CA GLN A 646 34.25 3.70 22.93
C GLN A 646 33.41 4.94 22.56
N LEU A 647 32.11 4.94 22.82
CA LEU A 647 31.29 6.15 22.73
C LEU A 647 31.67 7.14 23.84
N SER A 648 31.97 8.39 23.46
CA SER A 648 32.28 9.45 24.42
C SER A 648 31.13 9.64 25.42
N VAL A 649 31.45 10.14 26.61
CA VAL A 649 30.44 10.40 27.65
C VAL A 649 29.36 11.35 27.13
N GLU A 650 29.72 12.34 26.28
CA GLU A 650 28.74 13.20 25.63
C GLU A 650 27.85 12.44 24.63
N LYS A 651 28.40 11.53 23.81
CA LYS A 651 27.61 10.73 22.86
C LYS A 651 26.64 9.79 23.57
N LYS A 652 27.04 9.21 24.71
CA LYS A 652 26.15 8.40 25.56
C LYS A 652 25.04 9.24 26.17
N GLN A 653 25.37 10.39 26.74
CA GLN A 653 24.38 11.28 27.35
C GLN A 653 23.41 11.87 26.32
N GLN A 654 23.90 12.18 25.11
CA GLN A 654 23.08 12.61 23.99
C GLN A 654 22.16 11.47 23.52
N PHE A 655 22.68 10.24 23.39
CA PHE A 655 21.88 9.05 23.08
C PHE A 655 20.74 8.80 24.09
N TRP A 656 21.02 8.92 25.40
CA TRP A 656 19.99 8.74 26.44
C TRP A 656 18.96 9.88 26.47
N LYS A 657 19.35 11.09 26.06
CA LYS A 657 18.44 12.23 25.84
C LYS A 657 17.58 12.02 24.59
N ASP A 658 18.16 11.53 23.51
CA ASP A 658 17.50 11.35 22.21
C ASP A 658 16.55 10.13 22.20
N THR A 659 16.73 9.17 23.12
CA THR A 659 15.87 7.98 23.25
C THR A 659 14.75 8.14 24.30
N GLY A 660 14.70 9.28 25.01
CA GLY A 660 13.68 9.58 26.01
C GLY A 660 13.77 8.77 27.31
N VAL A 661 14.88 8.06 27.55
CA VAL A 661 15.04 7.15 28.71
C VAL A 661 15.79 7.81 29.89
N GLY A 662 16.37 8.99 29.71
CA GLY A 662 17.13 9.70 30.76
C GLY A 662 16.30 10.67 31.61
N ASN A 663 15.48 10.15 32.54
CA ASN A 663 15.21 10.71 33.89
C ASN A 663 13.99 10.02 34.53
N LYS A 664 14.24 8.85 35.13
CA LYS A 664 13.65 8.45 36.41
C LYS A 664 14.71 7.75 37.23
#